data_AF-A0AAN7HS94-F1
#
_entry.id   AF-A0AAN7HS94-F1
#
_cell.length_a   1.000
_cell.length_b   1.000
_cell.length_c   1.000
_cell.angle_alpha   90.00
_cell.angle_beta   90.00
_cell.angle_gamma   90.00
#
_symmetry.space_group_name_H-M   'P 1'
#
loop_
_entity.id
_entity.type
_entity.pdbx_description
1 polymer ?
#
loop_
_entity_poly.entity_id
_entity_poly.type
_entity_poly.pdbx_seq_one_letter_code
_entity_poly.pdbx_strand_id
1 'polypeptide(L)'
;MAPEDDRHDSAPDLRILGDRITLQPSGFVEPALTEDGREEALMKNMARFRSEPLRFLREVSLYVSGTGWRAYDDVIGQPIFYSGFSEHIKSQIMSATLLQTKIAQLADMRIAVEEKEGLLNQNDREFVVKKAQRRAVLVQSLQEVAENLTDKMICKFDSKPFIRGAYYLVTQLLLRAYHQGIHVSSEEVLRLRRVAEEAARKKQSIIFLPCHRSHVDYVSMQLLCYRLGLALPVVVAGDNLNFPVVGSFLQHAGAMYIRRSFGDDQLYTTLVQTYIDVLLQGGYNLECFIEGGRSRTGKLLPPKFGILNFVLDSLLSGRVDDAIICPVSTQYDKVIETEGYVTELLGVPKKKENLADFLSGGSSVLSLRLGRVDVRFHEPWSLRGFMNEQLSRLSKMPSAININWKDMKNQMLRQKLLRTLGYKVLADINAVSVVMPTALIGTVLLTLRGRGVGRAELIRRVEWLTDRIRAKGGRVAHFGNSPLPDVIERGLDVLGKDLVGVVEGLAEPTYYAVDRFQLSFYRNMTIHLFISEALVAAALYTRVKRGGGPPIQDIPYQDLHDQVLFLSSLFRGEFIYSGEGLATNLERTVLGLEADNIILIERDEEGNISKVGLSDAERAAGRENYDFYCFLIWPFIEASWLAAVSLMGLTPPIGQKDDIWVQVSKAQDSAQLLGKTLYHQGDLSYFEAVNKETLKNSYQRFEEEGIIQVVKSKDTRIPPRLRVAPEWRPGRDEKTGRLLASGRLWDFTEKIASSRREGKNRRDGATVSIRVVALTDALGRKLFEDAVRGAEGKGKGKVGAPARLSSEEEKSLSRSVMEQRRRRRLEGRAHL
;
A
#
# COMPACT_ATOMS: atom_id res chain seq x y z
N MET A 1 -35.28 36.84 29.77
CA MET A 1 -34.32 37.01 28.65
C MET A 1 -32.96 36.51 29.11
N ALA A 2 -32.66 35.26 28.74
CA ALA A 2 -31.40 34.52 28.76
C ALA A 2 -31.67 33.19 28.00
N PRO A 3 -30.67 32.58 27.35
CA PRO A 3 -30.73 32.25 25.92
C PRO A 3 -31.25 30.84 25.58
N GLU A 4 -31.70 30.72 24.33
CA GLU A 4 -32.00 29.48 23.59
C GLU A 4 -30.75 28.59 23.50
N ASP A 5 -30.90 27.31 23.82
CA ASP A 5 -29.85 26.28 23.76
C ASP A 5 -30.03 25.47 22.46
N ASP A 6 -29.15 25.73 21.48
CA ASP A 6 -29.04 25.05 20.18
C ASP A 6 -28.61 23.58 20.35
N ARG A 7 -29.56 22.68 20.67
CA ARG A 7 -29.34 21.22 20.70
C ARG A 7 -30.04 20.46 19.57
N HIS A 8 -29.93 20.95 18.35
CA HIS A 8 -30.30 20.20 17.16
C HIS A 8 -29.06 19.94 16.30
N ASP A 9 -28.41 18.78 16.47
CA ASP A 9 -27.68 18.04 15.42
C ASP A 9 -26.95 16.76 15.91
N SER A 10 -27.61 15.91 16.72
CA SER A 10 -27.08 14.55 16.98
C SER A 10 -27.60 13.57 15.93
N ALA A 11 -26.70 12.85 15.25
CA ALA A 11 -27.07 11.85 14.24
C ALA A 11 -27.90 10.69 14.86
N PRO A 12 -28.98 10.24 14.19
CA PRO A 12 -29.85 9.17 14.68
C PRO A 12 -29.18 7.79 14.72
N ASP A 13 -29.59 6.94 15.66
CA ASP A 13 -29.13 5.54 15.78
C ASP A 13 -29.56 4.68 14.60
N LEU A 14 -28.63 3.84 14.14
CA LEU A 14 -28.75 3.11 12.88
C LEU A 14 -28.96 1.62 13.14
N ARG A 15 -30.23 1.21 13.29
CA ARG A 15 -30.59 -0.21 13.37
C ARG A 15 -31.02 -0.73 12.01
N ILE A 16 -30.28 -1.68 11.45
CA ILE A 16 -30.67 -2.36 10.20
C ILE A 16 -31.66 -3.49 10.51
N LEU A 17 -32.96 -3.15 10.55
CA LEU A 17 -34.08 -4.09 10.68
C LEU A 17 -34.66 -4.44 9.30
N GLY A 18 -34.35 -5.62 8.77
CA GLY A 18 -34.89 -6.06 7.47
C GLY A 18 -34.32 -5.27 6.30
N ASP A 19 -35.18 -4.78 5.40
CA ASP A 19 -34.86 -4.01 4.18
C ASP A 19 -34.78 -2.49 4.40
N ARG A 20 -35.16 -2.00 5.58
CA ARG A 20 -35.21 -0.57 5.89
C ARG A 20 -34.22 -0.23 7.00
N ILE A 21 -33.43 0.82 6.76
CA ILE A 21 -32.66 1.48 7.80
C ILE A 21 -33.64 2.35 8.58
N THR A 22 -33.97 1.96 9.81
CA THR A 22 -34.82 2.79 10.68
C THR A 22 -33.92 3.69 11.51
N LEU A 23 -34.06 5.00 11.30
CA LEU A 23 -33.50 6.03 12.16
C LEU A 23 -34.35 6.09 13.43
N GLN A 24 -33.76 5.86 14.60
CA GLN A 24 -34.45 6.15 15.85
C GLN A 24 -34.16 7.59 16.28
N PRO A 25 -35.18 8.36 16.70
CA PRO A 25 -34.95 9.65 17.32
C PRO A 25 -34.16 9.45 18.62
N SER A 26 -33.17 10.30 18.87
CA SER A 26 -32.38 10.32 20.10
C SER A 26 -33.29 10.60 21.30
N GLY A 27 -33.84 9.56 21.93
CA GLY A 27 -34.76 9.76 23.05
C GLY A 27 -35.55 8.57 23.60
N PHE A 28 -35.20 7.30 23.31
CA PHE A 28 -35.82 6.16 23.99
C PHE A 28 -34.86 5.55 25.05
N VAL A 29 -35.25 5.73 26.33
CA VAL A 29 -34.56 5.49 27.64
C VAL A 29 -34.42 3.98 27.95
N GLU A 30 -33.39 3.36 28.57
CA GLU A 30 -31.99 3.63 28.99
C GLU A 30 -31.31 2.26 29.38
N PRO A 31 -29.96 2.11 29.50
CA PRO A 31 -29.19 2.74 30.60
C PRO A 31 -27.93 3.53 30.17
N ALA A 32 -27.71 4.63 30.92
CA ALA A 32 -26.52 5.46 31.12
C ALA A 32 -25.75 5.91 29.86
N LEU A 33 -26.11 7.11 29.38
CA LEU A 33 -25.45 7.88 28.33
C LEU A 33 -24.24 8.67 28.83
N THR A 34 -23.21 8.76 27.99
CA THR A 34 -22.47 10.01 27.73
C THR A 34 -22.15 10.13 26.24
N GLU A 35 -22.17 11.36 25.76
CA GLU A 35 -22.13 11.84 24.36
C GLU A 35 -20.82 11.47 23.63
N ASP A 36 -20.91 10.74 22.50
CA ASP A 36 -20.12 10.98 21.27
C ASP A 36 -20.44 9.94 20.16
N GLY A 37 -20.20 10.33 18.90
CA GLY A 37 -20.62 9.68 17.65
C GLY A 37 -20.50 8.14 17.60
N ARG A 38 -21.65 7.48 17.39
CA ARG A 38 -21.84 6.04 17.63
C ARG A 38 -21.33 5.16 16.50
N GLU A 39 -20.32 4.34 16.80
CA GLU A 39 -19.86 3.19 16.01
C GLU A 39 -20.59 1.92 16.50
N GLU A 40 -21.38 1.29 15.62
CA GLU A 40 -22.03 0.01 15.93
C GLU A 40 -21.51 -1.12 15.05
N ALA A 41 -21.33 -2.32 15.64
CA ALA A 41 -21.00 -3.51 14.87
C ALA A 41 -22.20 -3.88 13.97
N LEU A 42 -22.03 -3.75 12.65
CA LEU A 42 -23.06 -4.08 11.66
C LEU A 42 -23.46 -5.56 11.67
N MET A 43 -22.56 -6.42 12.13
CA MET A 43 -22.75 -7.86 12.21
C MET A 43 -22.20 -8.39 13.53
N LYS A 44 -23.07 -9.03 14.31
CA LYS A 44 -22.72 -9.71 15.57
C LYS A 44 -23.13 -11.20 15.46
N ASN A 45 -22.31 -12.05 16.10
CA ASN A 45 -22.40 -13.50 16.27
C ASN A 45 -23.62 -14.22 15.68
N MET A 46 -23.35 -15.20 14.80
CA MET A 46 -24.36 -16.14 14.29
C MET A 46 -24.55 -17.33 15.24
N ALA A 47 -25.75 -17.92 15.25
CA ALA A 47 -26.06 -19.09 16.06
C ALA A 47 -25.19 -20.30 15.64
N ARG A 48 -24.71 -21.11 16.59
CA ARG A 48 -23.97 -22.34 16.28
C ARG A 48 -24.92 -23.52 16.27
N PHE A 49 -24.87 -24.40 15.27
CA PHE A 49 -25.69 -25.62 15.28
C PHE A 49 -25.47 -26.48 16.54
N ARG A 50 -24.23 -26.55 17.03
CA ARG A 50 -23.89 -27.33 18.24
C ARG A 50 -24.37 -26.71 19.55
N SER A 51 -24.63 -25.41 19.62
CA SER A 51 -25.07 -24.73 20.86
C SER A 51 -26.53 -24.28 20.80
N GLU A 52 -26.99 -23.82 19.64
CA GLU A 52 -28.34 -23.29 19.39
C GLU A 52 -28.87 -23.82 18.03
N PRO A 53 -29.18 -25.13 17.91
CA PRO A 53 -29.56 -25.77 16.65
C PRO A 53 -30.81 -25.17 16.01
N LEU A 54 -31.83 -24.85 16.82
CA LEU A 54 -33.09 -24.28 16.31
C LEU A 54 -32.91 -22.85 15.78
N ARG A 55 -32.09 -22.02 16.45
CA ARG A 55 -31.78 -20.66 16.00
C ARG A 55 -30.90 -20.68 14.75
N PHE A 56 -29.96 -21.63 14.68
CA PHE A 56 -29.17 -21.89 13.48
C PHE A 56 -30.06 -22.29 12.29
N LEU A 57 -30.98 -23.26 12.48
CA LEU A 57 -31.91 -23.68 11.42
C LEU A 57 -32.82 -22.54 10.97
N ARG A 58 -33.28 -21.68 11.90
CA ARG A 58 -34.03 -20.48 11.58
C ARG A 58 -33.19 -19.48 10.78
N GLU A 59 -31.94 -19.22 11.15
CA GLU A 59 -31.04 -18.35 10.38
C GLU A 59 -30.78 -18.89 8.97
N VAL A 60 -30.47 -20.18 8.83
CA VAL A 60 -30.32 -20.84 7.53
C VAL A 60 -31.59 -20.70 6.71
N SER A 61 -32.74 -20.96 7.31
CA SER A 61 -34.04 -20.82 6.66
C SER A 61 -34.26 -19.40 6.14
N LEU A 62 -33.93 -18.35 6.91
CA LEU A 62 -34.07 -16.94 6.48
C LEU A 62 -33.15 -16.55 5.31
N TYR A 63 -31.97 -17.17 5.20
CA TYR A 63 -31.08 -16.99 4.05
C TYR A 63 -31.58 -17.74 2.81
N VAL A 64 -32.05 -18.98 2.99
CA VAL A 64 -32.60 -19.80 1.90
C VAL A 64 -33.92 -19.20 1.38
N SER A 65 -34.79 -18.73 2.28
CA SER A 65 -36.06 -18.10 1.93
C SER A 65 -35.90 -16.67 1.41
N GLY A 66 -34.72 -16.06 1.58
CA GLY A 66 -34.43 -14.70 1.11
C GLY A 66 -35.35 -13.65 1.73
N THR A 67 -35.37 -13.53 3.06
CA THR A 67 -36.22 -12.53 3.76
C THR A 67 -35.42 -11.32 4.24
N GLY A 68 -35.98 -10.11 4.08
CA GLY A 68 -35.31 -8.86 4.40
C GLY A 68 -34.08 -8.65 3.50
N TRP A 69 -33.06 -7.95 4.00
CA TRP A 69 -31.85 -7.61 3.23
C TRP A 69 -31.14 -8.81 2.58
N ARG A 70 -31.38 -10.02 3.11
CA ARG A 70 -30.84 -11.29 2.57
C ARG A 70 -31.44 -11.65 1.21
N ALA A 71 -32.62 -11.12 0.88
CA ALA A 71 -33.25 -11.29 -0.42
C ALA A 71 -32.42 -10.62 -1.51
N TYR A 72 -31.86 -9.44 -1.22
CA TYR A 72 -31.09 -8.67 -2.19
C TYR A 72 -31.90 -8.37 -3.47
N ASP A 73 -33.18 -8.02 -3.28
CA ASP A 73 -34.13 -7.77 -4.37
C ASP A 73 -34.30 -6.28 -4.70
N ASP A 74 -34.14 -5.40 -3.70
CA ASP A 74 -34.18 -3.94 -3.87
C ASP A 74 -32.79 -3.36 -3.58
N VAL A 75 -32.01 -3.16 -4.65
CA VAL A 75 -30.60 -2.79 -4.59
C VAL A 75 -30.41 -1.39 -5.15
N ILE A 76 -29.70 -0.54 -4.42
CA ILE A 76 -29.34 0.80 -4.86
C ILE A 76 -28.18 0.70 -5.85
N GLY A 77 -28.49 0.95 -7.11
CA GLY A 77 -27.55 0.88 -8.22
C GLY A 77 -28.20 0.27 -9.46
N GLN A 78 -27.36 -0.15 -10.40
CA GLN A 78 -27.81 -0.80 -11.62
C GLN A 78 -28.18 -2.27 -11.35
N PRO A 79 -29.14 -2.85 -12.08
CA PRO A 79 -29.57 -4.23 -11.86
C PRO A 79 -28.42 -5.21 -12.09
N ILE A 80 -28.21 -6.12 -11.14
CA ILE A 80 -27.21 -7.18 -11.17
C ILE A 80 -27.85 -8.50 -10.68
N PHE A 81 -27.21 -9.64 -10.96
CA PHE A 81 -27.74 -10.97 -10.66
C PHE A 81 -29.05 -11.28 -11.38
N TYR A 82 -29.04 -11.11 -12.71
CA TYR A 82 -30.16 -11.52 -13.57
C TYR A 82 -29.67 -12.47 -14.67
N SER A 83 -30.57 -13.35 -15.12
CA SER A 83 -30.24 -14.33 -16.16
C SER A 83 -29.84 -13.62 -17.46
N GLY A 84 -28.64 -13.92 -17.96
CA GLY A 84 -28.12 -13.33 -19.20
C GLY A 84 -27.33 -12.03 -19.00
N PHE A 85 -27.00 -11.65 -17.77
CA PHE A 85 -26.11 -10.53 -17.49
C PHE A 85 -24.77 -10.67 -18.22
N SER A 86 -24.13 -11.84 -18.10
CA SER A 86 -22.82 -12.09 -18.71
C SER A 86 -22.86 -11.94 -20.23
N GLU A 87 -23.88 -12.50 -20.88
CA GLU A 87 -24.08 -12.41 -22.34
C GLU A 87 -24.39 -10.97 -22.79
N HIS A 88 -25.16 -10.22 -22.00
CA HIS A 88 -25.45 -8.82 -22.28
C HIS A 88 -24.17 -7.96 -22.29
N ILE A 89 -23.37 -8.09 -21.23
CA ILE A 89 -22.08 -7.39 -21.10
C ILE A 89 -21.12 -7.81 -22.21
N LYS A 90 -21.01 -9.10 -22.49
CA LYS A 90 -20.18 -9.64 -23.57
C LYS A 90 -20.59 -9.07 -24.93
N SER A 91 -21.89 -9.04 -25.23
CA SER A 91 -22.42 -8.46 -26.47
C SER A 91 -22.07 -6.97 -26.60
N GLN A 92 -22.18 -6.19 -25.52
CA GLN A 92 -21.79 -4.77 -25.52
C GLN A 92 -20.28 -4.57 -25.76
N ILE A 93 -19.43 -5.39 -25.16
CA ILE A 93 -17.98 -5.32 -25.38
C ILE A 93 -17.65 -5.65 -26.83
N MET A 94 -18.21 -6.75 -27.36
CA MET A 94 -17.91 -7.22 -28.71
C MET A 94 -18.46 -6.27 -29.78
N SER A 95 -19.58 -5.58 -29.54
CA SER A 95 -20.13 -4.57 -30.45
C SER A 95 -19.49 -3.19 -30.33
N ALA A 96 -18.66 -2.94 -29.31
CA ALA A 96 -18.05 -1.64 -29.09
C ALA A 96 -17.14 -1.21 -30.23
N THR A 97 -17.33 0.03 -30.70
CA THR A 97 -16.58 0.60 -31.83
C THR A 97 -15.08 0.63 -31.59
N LEU A 98 -14.65 0.86 -30.34
CA LEU A 98 -13.23 0.89 -29.95
C LEU A 98 -12.53 -0.45 -30.22
N LEU A 99 -13.15 -1.55 -29.78
CA LEU A 99 -12.61 -2.90 -29.97
C LEU A 99 -12.66 -3.33 -31.44
N GLN A 100 -13.79 -3.12 -32.12
CA GLN A 100 -13.94 -3.47 -33.54
C GLN A 100 -12.95 -2.73 -34.44
N THR A 101 -12.76 -1.42 -34.20
CA THR A 101 -11.76 -0.62 -34.93
C THR A 101 -10.35 -1.17 -34.68
N LYS A 102 -10.04 -1.58 -33.45
CA LYS A 102 -8.72 -2.12 -33.13
C LYS A 102 -8.47 -3.48 -33.76
N ILE A 103 -9.47 -4.36 -33.75
CA ILE A 103 -9.41 -5.66 -34.42
C ILE A 103 -9.14 -5.46 -35.92
N ALA A 104 -9.88 -4.55 -36.57
CA ALA A 104 -9.66 -4.20 -37.96
C ALA A 104 -8.24 -3.70 -38.22
N GLN A 105 -7.74 -2.76 -37.39
CA GLN A 105 -6.37 -2.24 -37.49
C GLN A 105 -5.31 -3.34 -37.34
N LEU A 106 -5.48 -4.26 -36.38
CA LEU A 106 -4.52 -5.35 -36.17
C LEU A 106 -4.54 -6.36 -37.33
N ALA A 107 -5.72 -6.65 -37.89
CA ALA A 107 -5.83 -7.44 -39.11
C ALA A 107 -5.11 -6.77 -40.29
N ASP A 108 -5.30 -5.46 -40.48
CA ASP A 108 -4.64 -4.68 -41.53
C ASP A 108 -3.11 -4.64 -41.36
N MET A 109 -2.63 -4.48 -40.11
CA MET A 109 -1.20 -4.56 -39.79
C MET A 109 -0.62 -5.94 -40.10
N ARG A 110 -1.36 -7.02 -39.79
CA ARG A 110 -0.91 -8.38 -40.07
C ARG A 110 -0.84 -8.64 -41.57
N ILE A 111 -1.81 -8.18 -42.35
CA ILE A 111 -1.78 -8.28 -43.81
C ILE A 111 -0.57 -7.55 -44.39
N ALA A 112 -0.28 -6.34 -43.90
CA ALA A 112 0.89 -5.58 -44.37
C ALA A 112 2.22 -6.30 -44.07
N VAL A 113 2.28 -7.13 -43.02
CA VAL A 113 3.43 -8.02 -42.75
C VAL A 113 3.44 -9.20 -43.70
N GLU A 114 2.30 -9.87 -43.92
CA GLU A 114 2.19 -11.00 -44.86
C GLU A 114 2.51 -10.61 -46.32
N GLU A 115 2.17 -9.38 -46.72
CA GLU A 115 2.56 -8.80 -48.02
C GLU A 115 4.07 -8.62 -48.13
N LYS A 116 4.73 -8.14 -47.07
CA LYS A 116 6.19 -7.97 -47.04
C LYS A 116 6.95 -9.30 -46.99
N GLU A 117 6.37 -10.32 -46.38
CA GLU A 117 6.92 -11.69 -46.32
C GLU A 117 6.68 -12.48 -47.61
N GLY A 118 5.98 -11.92 -48.61
CA GLY A 118 5.70 -12.58 -49.88
C GLY A 118 4.63 -13.68 -49.79
N LEU A 119 3.93 -13.79 -48.66
CA LEU A 119 2.82 -14.73 -48.47
C LEU A 119 1.56 -14.31 -49.26
N LEU A 120 1.47 -13.03 -49.61
CA LEU A 120 0.45 -12.46 -50.50
C LEU A 120 1.15 -11.82 -51.71
N ASN A 121 1.22 -12.54 -52.83
CA ASN A 121 1.86 -12.06 -54.06
C ASN A 121 1.03 -10.97 -54.73
N GLN A 122 1.59 -9.75 -54.82
CA GLN A 122 0.97 -8.61 -55.51
C GLN A 122 0.76 -8.84 -57.02
N ASN A 123 1.54 -9.75 -57.61
CA ASN A 123 1.48 -10.08 -59.04
C ASN A 123 0.38 -11.10 -59.40
N ASP A 124 -0.38 -11.59 -58.42
CA ASP A 124 -1.44 -12.56 -58.65
C ASP A 124 -2.71 -11.88 -59.17
N ARG A 125 -3.38 -12.44 -60.19
CA ARG A 125 -4.58 -11.84 -60.81
C ARG A 125 -5.74 -11.69 -59.83
N GLU A 126 -5.76 -12.54 -58.80
CA GLU A 126 -6.79 -12.55 -57.75
C GLU A 126 -6.33 -11.89 -56.44
N PHE A 127 -5.21 -11.16 -56.45
CA PHE A 127 -4.60 -10.56 -55.25
C PHE A 127 -5.61 -9.79 -54.38
N VAL A 128 -6.45 -8.96 -54.99
CA VAL A 128 -7.46 -8.15 -54.27
C VAL A 128 -8.48 -9.02 -53.54
N VAL A 129 -8.94 -10.11 -54.18
CA VAL A 129 -9.92 -11.03 -53.62
C VAL A 129 -9.29 -11.86 -52.50
N LYS A 130 -8.08 -12.40 -52.73
CA LYS A 130 -7.34 -13.17 -51.72
C LYS A 130 -7.00 -12.33 -50.50
N LYS A 131 -6.63 -11.06 -50.68
CA LYS A 131 -6.39 -10.11 -49.60
C LYS A 131 -7.65 -9.83 -48.79
N ALA A 132 -8.79 -9.60 -49.45
CA ALA A 132 -10.07 -9.37 -48.78
C ALA A 132 -10.55 -10.61 -47.98
N GLN A 133 -10.42 -11.80 -48.57
CA GLN A 133 -10.74 -13.07 -47.89
C GLN A 133 -9.83 -13.31 -46.69
N ARG A 134 -8.51 -13.12 -46.85
CA ARG A 134 -7.54 -13.25 -45.76
C ARG A 134 -7.82 -12.28 -44.62
N ARG A 135 -8.20 -11.04 -44.95
CA ARG A 135 -8.63 -10.03 -43.96
C ARG A 135 -9.83 -10.48 -43.17
N ALA A 136 -10.87 -10.99 -43.82
CA ALA A 136 -12.08 -11.47 -43.16
C ALA A 136 -11.76 -12.60 -42.17
N VAL A 137 -10.92 -13.56 -42.57
CA VAL A 137 -10.45 -14.66 -41.70
C VAL A 137 -9.68 -14.14 -40.50
N LEU A 138 -8.76 -13.17 -40.69
CA LEU A 138 -7.99 -12.59 -39.59
C LEU A 138 -8.87 -11.83 -38.60
N VAL A 139 -9.84 -11.05 -39.09
CA VAL A 139 -10.82 -10.35 -38.24
C VAL A 139 -11.63 -11.34 -37.43
N GLN A 140 -12.15 -12.40 -38.06
CA GLN A 140 -12.92 -13.44 -37.36
C GLN A 140 -12.06 -14.14 -36.29
N SER A 141 -10.83 -14.52 -36.61
CA SER A 141 -9.93 -15.16 -35.65
C SER A 141 -9.60 -14.24 -34.47
N LEU A 142 -9.38 -12.94 -34.71
CA LEU A 142 -9.16 -11.96 -33.66
C LEU A 142 -10.41 -11.72 -32.80
N GLN A 143 -11.61 -11.80 -33.39
CA GLN A 143 -12.87 -11.74 -32.66
C GLN A 143 -13.04 -12.96 -31.74
N GLU A 144 -12.77 -14.17 -32.23
CA GLU A 144 -12.79 -15.40 -31.42
C GLU A 144 -11.77 -15.34 -30.27
N VAL A 145 -10.57 -14.80 -30.52
CA VAL A 145 -9.57 -14.57 -29.48
C VAL A 145 -10.08 -13.55 -28.46
N ALA A 146 -10.64 -12.42 -28.90
CA ALA A 146 -11.20 -11.41 -28.01
C ALA A 146 -12.35 -11.97 -27.16
N GLU A 147 -13.20 -12.81 -27.74
CA GLU A 147 -14.31 -13.47 -27.06
C GLU A 147 -13.81 -14.41 -25.94
N ASN A 148 -12.84 -15.28 -26.27
CA ASN A 148 -12.20 -16.17 -25.31
C ASN A 148 -11.49 -15.41 -24.17
N LEU A 149 -10.88 -14.27 -24.49
CA LEU A 149 -10.27 -13.40 -23.48
C LEU A 149 -11.34 -12.74 -22.59
N THR A 150 -12.47 -12.35 -23.17
CA THR A 150 -13.60 -11.74 -22.46
C THR A 150 -14.17 -12.74 -21.46
N ASP A 151 -14.48 -13.97 -21.86
CA ASP A 151 -15.08 -14.99 -21.00
C ASP A 151 -14.23 -15.33 -19.76
N LYS A 152 -12.91 -15.28 -19.92
CA LYS A 152 -11.95 -15.49 -18.81
C LYS A 152 -11.79 -14.27 -17.91
N MET A 153 -12.09 -13.08 -18.42
CA MET A 153 -11.84 -11.81 -17.75
C MET A 153 -13.06 -11.28 -16.99
N ILE A 154 -14.26 -11.36 -17.56
CA ILE A 154 -15.44 -10.66 -17.02
C ILE A 154 -15.97 -11.27 -15.73
N CYS A 155 -16.73 -10.47 -14.98
CA CYS A 155 -17.54 -10.93 -13.87
C CYS A 155 -18.86 -11.56 -14.38
N LYS A 156 -19.47 -12.45 -13.60
CA LYS A 156 -20.64 -13.27 -14.00
C LYS A 156 -21.81 -13.15 -13.03
N PHE A 157 -22.45 -11.99 -12.98
CA PHE A 157 -23.61 -11.74 -12.13
C PHE A 157 -24.91 -12.36 -12.69
N ASP A 158 -24.95 -13.68 -12.85
CA ASP A 158 -26.08 -14.37 -13.50
C ASP A 158 -27.13 -14.92 -12.51
N SER A 159 -26.76 -15.22 -11.25
CA SER A 159 -27.60 -16.01 -10.34
C SER A 159 -27.72 -15.42 -8.91
N LYS A 160 -28.93 -15.00 -8.54
CA LYS A 160 -29.27 -14.60 -7.16
C LYS A 160 -29.15 -15.73 -6.12
N PRO A 161 -29.64 -16.96 -6.37
CA PRO A 161 -29.49 -18.04 -5.39
C PRO A 161 -28.03 -18.36 -5.06
N PHE A 162 -27.15 -18.31 -6.08
CA PHE A 162 -25.72 -18.49 -5.89
C PHE A 162 -25.14 -17.46 -4.91
N ILE A 163 -25.42 -16.17 -5.14
CA ILE A 163 -24.82 -15.12 -4.33
C ILE A 163 -25.34 -15.15 -2.89
N ARG A 164 -26.63 -15.42 -2.68
CA ARG A 164 -27.23 -15.61 -1.33
C ARG A 164 -26.50 -16.71 -0.55
N GLY A 165 -26.25 -17.86 -1.18
CA GLY A 165 -25.52 -18.98 -0.57
C GLY A 165 -24.05 -18.67 -0.29
N ALA A 166 -23.37 -18.02 -1.25
CA ALA A 166 -21.98 -17.59 -1.09
C ALA A 166 -21.80 -16.63 0.09
N TYR A 167 -22.66 -15.61 0.19
CA TYR A 167 -22.60 -14.65 1.30
C TYR A 167 -22.95 -15.26 2.64
N TYR A 168 -23.88 -16.22 2.71
CA TYR A 168 -24.13 -16.96 3.96
C TYR A 168 -22.86 -17.65 4.46
N LEU A 169 -22.18 -18.39 3.59
CA LEU A 169 -20.93 -19.10 3.94
C LEU A 169 -19.85 -18.12 4.39
N VAL A 170 -19.63 -17.05 3.62
CA VAL A 170 -18.62 -16.03 3.91
C VAL A 170 -18.90 -15.33 5.23
N THR A 171 -20.16 -14.95 5.49
CA THR A 171 -20.58 -14.30 6.74
C THR A 171 -20.28 -15.21 7.95
N GLN A 172 -20.57 -16.51 7.82
CA GLN A 172 -20.27 -17.50 8.86
C GLN A 172 -18.77 -17.62 9.13
N LEU A 173 -17.93 -17.69 8.08
CA LEU A 173 -16.48 -17.79 8.24
C LEU A 173 -15.90 -16.52 8.87
N LEU A 174 -16.29 -15.35 8.35
CA LEU A 174 -15.71 -14.08 8.73
C LEU A 174 -16.11 -13.69 10.17
N LEU A 175 -17.38 -13.82 10.56
CA LEU A 175 -17.82 -13.49 11.92
C LEU A 175 -17.30 -14.47 12.97
N ARG A 176 -16.93 -15.69 12.59
CA ARG A 176 -16.29 -16.64 13.49
C ARG A 176 -14.80 -16.32 13.68
N ALA A 177 -14.10 -15.93 12.62
CA ALA A 177 -12.70 -15.53 12.70
C ALA A 177 -12.53 -14.16 13.40
N TYR A 178 -13.40 -13.19 13.07
CA TYR A 178 -13.46 -11.86 13.67
C TYR A 178 -14.64 -11.78 14.64
N HIS A 179 -14.47 -12.40 15.81
CA HIS A 179 -15.48 -12.52 16.85
C HIS A 179 -16.05 -11.18 17.38
N GLN A 180 -15.37 -10.06 17.15
CA GLN A 180 -15.88 -8.73 17.54
C GLN A 180 -16.65 -8.02 16.41
N GLY A 181 -16.75 -8.63 15.21
CA GLY A 181 -17.56 -8.17 14.08
C GLY A 181 -16.87 -7.19 13.13
N ILE A 182 -17.62 -6.77 12.11
CA ILE A 182 -17.25 -5.66 11.21
C ILE A 182 -17.98 -4.40 11.66
N HIS A 183 -17.21 -3.33 11.87
CA HIS A 183 -17.70 -2.02 12.33
C HIS A 183 -17.57 -1.00 11.21
N VAL A 184 -18.57 -0.13 11.09
CA VAL A 184 -18.54 1.04 10.21
C VAL A 184 -19.19 2.22 10.92
N SER A 185 -18.92 3.43 10.44
CA SER A 185 -19.65 4.61 10.89
C SER A 185 -21.04 4.70 10.27
N SER A 186 -22.03 4.93 11.13
CA SER A 186 -23.42 5.14 10.72
C SER A 186 -23.59 6.34 9.79
N GLU A 187 -22.93 7.45 10.10
CA GLU A 187 -22.99 8.69 9.30
C GLU A 187 -22.39 8.48 7.89
N GLU A 188 -21.25 7.78 7.83
CA GLU A 188 -20.56 7.48 6.58
C GLU A 188 -21.41 6.58 5.68
N VAL A 189 -22.11 5.61 6.26
CA VAL A 189 -23.06 4.74 5.54
C VAL A 189 -24.24 5.52 4.99
N LEU A 190 -24.85 6.39 5.79
CA LEU A 190 -25.99 7.22 5.34
C LEU A 190 -25.57 8.16 4.21
N ARG A 191 -24.37 8.73 4.28
CA ARG A 191 -23.80 9.56 3.21
C ARG A 191 -23.55 8.72 1.95
N LEU A 192 -22.91 7.55 2.09
CA LEU A 192 -22.63 6.65 0.96
C LEU A 192 -23.93 6.22 0.27
N ARG A 193 -24.98 5.90 1.03
CA ARG A 193 -26.28 5.50 0.47
C ARG A 193 -26.92 6.63 -0.33
N ARG A 194 -26.93 7.87 0.19
CA ARG A 194 -27.43 9.06 -0.53
C ARG A 194 -26.69 9.26 -1.85
N VAL A 195 -25.36 9.17 -1.81
CA VAL A 195 -24.53 9.26 -3.03
C VAL A 195 -24.84 8.13 -4.01
N ALA A 196 -25.06 6.90 -3.52
CA ALA A 196 -25.42 5.76 -4.36
C ALA A 196 -26.79 5.91 -5.03
N GLU A 197 -27.78 6.47 -4.34
CA GLU A 197 -29.10 6.78 -4.92
C GLU A 197 -28.97 7.83 -6.03
N GLU A 198 -28.18 8.88 -5.81
CA GLU A 198 -27.93 9.89 -6.84
C GLU A 198 -27.13 9.37 -8.03
N ALA A 199 -26.09 8.57 -7.77
CA ALA A 199 -25.26 7.95 -8.79
C ALA A 199 -26.09 6.99 -9.64
N ALA A 200 -26.96 6.18 -9.01
CA ALA A 200 -27.90 5.31 -9.72
C ALA A 200 -28.83 6.10 -10.65
N ARG A 201 -29.42 7.20 -10.17
CA ARG A 201 -30.29 8.08 -10.96
C ARG A 201 -29.58 8.70 -12.17
N LYS A 202 -28.31 9.11 -11.99
CA LYS A 202 -27.47 9.70 -13.05
C LYS A 202 -26.76 8.66 -13.91
N LYS A 203 -26.94 7.36 -13.62
CA LYS A 203 -26.20 6.26 -14.24
C LYS A 203 -24.66 6.42 -14.13
N GLN A 204 -24.21 6.96 -13.01
CA GLN A 204 -22.80 7.13 -12.67
C GLN A 204 -22.32 5.92 -11.85
N SER A 205 -21.10 5.48 -12.11
CA SER A 205 -20.49 4.37 -11.37
C SER A 205 -19.78 4.86 -10.13
N ILE A 206 -19.92 4.14 -9.00
CA ILE A 206 -19.08 4.34 -7.82
C ILE A 206 -17.87 3.43 -7.92
N ILE A 207 -16.69 4.04 -7.81
CA ILE A 207 -15.40 3.37 -7.83
C ILE A 207 -14.87 3.33 -6.40
N PHE A 208 -15.01 2.18 -5.75
CA PHE A 208 -14.45 1.90 -4.44
C PHE A 208 -12.95 1.67 -4.54
N LEU A 209 -12.18 2.46 -3.80
CA LEU A 209 -10.72 2.40 -3.76
C LEU A 209 -10.25 2.07 -2.34
N PRO A 210 -10.33 0.79 -1.92
CA PRO A 210 -9.85 0.36 -0.62
C PRO A 210 -8.32 0.25 -0.53
N CYS A 211 -7.78 0.39 0.69
CA CYS A 211 -6.44 -0.09 1.01
C CYS A 211 -6.38 -1.62 1.04
N HIS A 212 -5.20 -2.21 0.83
CA HIS A 212 -5.02 -3.66 0.76
C HIS A 212 -4.04 -4.20 1.79
N ARG A 213 -4.52 -4.97 2.76
CA ARG A 213 -3.74 -5.61 3.84
C ARG A 213 -4.02 -7.09 4.00
N SER A 214 -5.20 -7.56 3.61
CA SER A 214 -5.62 -8.95 3.77
C SER A 214 -6.48 -9.42 2.58
N HIS A 215 -6.54 -10.74 2.38
CA HIS A 215 -7.55 -11.36 1.54
C HIS A 215 -8.99 -11.15 2.05
N VAL A 216 -9.15 -10.64 3.28
CA VAL A 216 -10.45 -10.27 3.85
C VAL A 216 -10.96 -8.93 3.31
N ASP A 217 -10.11 -8.07 2.73
CA ASP A 217 -10.51 -6.71 2.34
C ASP A 217 -11.66 -6.70 1.32
N TYR A 218 -11.49 -7.33 0.16
CA TYR A 218 -12.55 -7.39 -0.86
C TYR A 218 -13.76 -8.20 -0.36
N VAL A 219 -13.56 -9.19 0.51
CA VAL A 219 -14.65 -9.96 1.10
C VAL A 219 -15.49 -9.06 2.03
N SER A 220 -14.84 -8.22 2.83
CA SER A 220 -15.49 -7.29 3.75
C SER A 220 -16.26 -6.21 2.98
N MET A 221 -15.67 -5.65 1.91
CA MET A 221 -16.32 -4.64 1.07
C MET A 221 -17.57 -5.20 0.39
N GLN A 222 -17.44 -6.36 -0.25
CA GLN A 222 -18.54 -7.11 -0.86
C GLN A 222 -19.67 -7.38 0.16
N LEU A 223 -19.32 -7.84 1.36
CA LEU A 223 -20.28 -8.12 2.43
C LEU A 223 -20.99 -6.87 2.95
N LEU A 224 -20.27 -5.75 3.05
CA LEU A 224 -20.86 -4.46 3.41
C LEU A 224 -21.84 -3.97 2.34
N CYS A 225 -21.48 -3.98 1.06
CA CYS A 225 -22.41 -3.62 -0.02
C CYS A 225 -23.66 -4.50 0.01
N TYR A 226 -23.49 -5.81 0.14
CA TYR A 226 -24.60 -6.74 0.25
C TYR A 226 -25.51 -6.44 1.44
N ARG A 227 -24.92 -6.20 2.63
CA ARG A 227 -25.66 -5.92 3.87
C ARG A 227 -26.40 -4.60 3.84
N LEU A 228 -25.84 -3.59 3.15
CA LEU A 228 -26.37 -2.25 3.03
C LEU A 228 -27.36 -2.09 1.86
N GLY A 229 -27.53 -3.11 1.03
CA GLY A 229 -28.39 -3.06 -0.16
C GLY A 229 -27.81 -2.21 -1.29
N LEU A 230 -26.49 -2.06 -1.36
CA LEU A 230 -25.80 -1.37 -2.45
C LEU A 230 -25.41 -2.37 -3.54
N ALA A 231 -25.48 -1.96 -4.81
CA ALA A 231 -25.03 -2.80 -5.92
C ALA A 231 -23.56 -3.20 -5.74
N LEU A 232 -23.30 -4.51 -5.76
CA LEU A 232 -21.97 -5.06 -5.59
C LEU A 232 -21.02 -4.52 -6.66
N PRO A 233 -19.81 -4.09 -6.27
CA PRO A 233 -18.83 -3.66 -7.24
C PRO A 233 -18.20 -4.87 -7.96
N VAL A 234 -17.79 -4.64 -9.20
CA VAL A 234 -16.91 -5.55 -9.94
C VAL A 234 -15.51 -5.43 -9.35
N VAL A 235 -14.96 -6.53 -8.83
CA VAL A 235 -13.66 -6.53 -8.13
C VAL A 235 -12.53 -6.84 -9.11
N VAL A 236 -11.61 -5.89 -9.30
CA VAL A 236 -10.41 -6.15 -10.11
C VAL A 236 -9.45 -7.08 -9.37
N ALA A 237 -9.30 -8.30 -9.89
CA ALA A 237 -8.47 -9.36 -9.32
C ALA A 237 -7.33 -9.75 -10.27
N GLY A 238 -6.15 -10.07 -9.72
CA GLY A 238 -5.07 -10.64 -10.52
C GLY A 238 -5.39 -12.06 -10.98
N ASP A 239 -5.05 -12.41 -12.23
CA ASP A 239 -5.28 -13.74 -12.83
C ASP A 239 -4.57 -14.89 -12.07
N ASN A 240 -3.67 -14.58 -11.13
CA ASN A 240 -3.09 -15.56 -10.22
C ASN A 240 -4.09 -16.15 -9.20
N LEU A 241 -5.29 -15.57 -9.09
CA LEU A 241 -6.40 -16.09 -8.28
C LEU A 241 -7.39 -16.92 -9.11
N ASN A 242 -7.17 -17.02 -10.43
CA ASN A 242 -8.02 -17.77 -11.35
C ASN A 242 -7.53 -19.23 -11.46
N PHE A 243 -7.81 -20.03 -10.44
CA PHE A 243 -7.52 -21.46 -10.44
C PHE A 243 -8.82 -22.29 -10.51
N PRO A 244 -8.78 -23.56 -10.95
CA PRO A 244 -10.00 -24.35 -11.16
C PRO A 244 -10.94 -24.33 -9.95
N VAL A 245 -12.25 -24.29 -10.19
CA VAL A 245 -13.33 -24.16 -9.20
C VAL A 245 -13.40 -22.78 -8.53
N VAL A 246 -12.36 -22.34 -7.81
CA VAL A 246 -12.39 -21.07 -7.08
C VAL A 246 -12.42 -19.86 -8.02
N GLY A 247 -11.74 -19.95 -9.17
CA GLY A 247 -11.74 -18.91 -10.19
C GLY A 247 -13.15 -18.60 -10.68
N SER A 248 -13.87 -19.65 -11.09
CA SER A 248 -15.26 -19.54 -11.51
C SER A 248 -16.17 -19.04 -10.39
N PHE A 249 -16.00 -19.55 -9.15
CA PHE A 249 -16.76 -19.08 -8.00
C PHE A 249 -16.61 -17.57 -7.79
N LEU A 250 -15.37 -17.06 -7.84
CA LEU A 250 -15.07 -15.64 -7.67
C LEU A 250 -15.62 -14.80 -8.83
N GLN A 251 -15.59 -15.25 -10.08
CA GLN A 251 -16.24 -14.53 -11.19
C GLN A 251 -17.73 -14.36 -10.96
N HIS A 252 -18.42 -15.42 -10.51
CA HIS A 252 -19.85 -15.34 -10.18
C HIS A 252 -20.12 -14.50 -8.93
N ALA A 253 -19.13 -14.33 -8.05
CA ALA A 253 -19.18 -13.42 -6.92
C ALA A 253 -18.80 -11.96 -7.26
N GLY A 254 -18.35 -11.68 -8.49
CA GLY A 254 -18.05 -10.32 -8.96
C GLY A 254 -16.60 -10.04 -9.36
N ALA A 255 -15.71 -11.03 -9.38
CA ALA A 255 -14.32 -10.83 -9.78
C ALA A 255 -14.15 -10.64 -11.30
N MET A 256 -13.36 -9.64 -11.68
CA MET A 256 -12.78 -9.44 -13.00
C MET A 256 -11.31 -9.82 -12.97
N TYR A 257 -10.84 -10.72 -13.84
CA TYR A 257 -9.45 -11.15 -13.88
C TYR A 257 -8.57 -10.33 -14.83
N ILE A 258 -7.46 -9.82 -14.30
CA ILE A 258 -6.49 -9.03 -15.07
C ILE A 258 -5.08 -9.62 -15.01
N ARG A 259 -4.37 -9.58 -16.16
CA ARG A 259 -2.97 -10.00 -16.24
C ARG A 259 -2.06 -9.04 -15.45
N ARG A 260 -0.98 -9.55 -14.86
CA ARG A 260 0.00 -8.70 -14.15
C ARG A 260 0.87 -7.84 -15.09
N SER A 261 1.06 -8.29 -16.33
CA SER A 261 1.79 -7.56 -17.37
C SER A 261 1.09 -7.76 -18.70
N PHE A 262 0.97 -6.67 -19.46
CA PHE A 262 0.24 -6.63 -20.72
C PHE A 262 1.20 -6.81 -21.91
N GLY A 263 2.50 -6.56 -21.71
CA GLY A 263 3.50 -6.57 -22.78
C GLY A 263 3.11 -5.64 -23.93
N ASP A 264 3.30 -6.11 -25.17
CA ASP A 264 2.90 -5.41 -26.40
C ASP A 264 1.53 -5.89 -26.93
N ASP A 265 0.71 -6.54 -26.08
CA ASP A 265 -0.62 -7.05 -26.46
C ASP A 265 -1.65 -5.91 -26.56
N GLN A 266 -1.70 -5.31 -27.76
CA GLN A 266 -2.60 -4.21 -28.07
C GLN A 266 -4.07 -4.62 -28.06
N LEU A 267 -4.39 -5.87 -28.39
CA LEU A 267 -5.75 -6.39 -28.38
C LEU A 267 -6.27 -6.47 -26.94
N TYR A 268 -5.50 -7.12 -26.06
CA TYR A 268 -5.86 -7.26 -24.65
C TYR A 268 -6.00 -5.91 -23.94
N THR A 269 -5.07 -4.97 -24.20
CA THR A 269 -5.14 -3.61 -23.63
C THR A 269 -6.42 -2.90 -24.04
N THR A 270 -6.80 -3.00 -25.32
CA THR A 270 -8.02 -2.38 -25.85
C THR A 270 -9.27 -3.06 -25.33
N LEU A 271 -9.25 -4.39 -25.17
CA LEU A 271 -10.34 -5.16 -24.59
C LEU A 271 -10.62 -4.74 -23.14
N VAL A 272 -9.57 -4.61 -22.31
CA VAL A 272 -9.69 -4.15 -20.91
C VAL A 272 -10.26 -2.73 -20.86
N GLN A 273 -9.76 -1.81 -21.69
CA GLN A 273 -10.32 -0.44 -21.77
C GLN A 273 -11.80 -0.47 -22.14
N THR A 274 -12.16 -1.28 -23.14
CA THR A 274 -13.55 -1.39 -23.63
C THR A 274 -14.47 -1.92 -22.52
N TYR A 275 -14.03 -2.92 -21.76
CA TYR A 275 -14.81 -3.44 -20.65
C TYR A 275 -15.01 -2.42 -19.54
N ILE A 276 -13.97 -1.68 -19.15
CA ILE A 276 -14.09 -0.57 -18.18
C ILE A 276 -15.06 0.50 -18.71
N ASP A 277 -14.99 0.84 -20.00
CA ASP A 277 -15.94 1.78 -20.61
C ASP A 277 -17.38 1.28 -20.52
N VAL A 278 -17.63 0.00 -20.85
CA VAL A 278 -18.97 -0.61 -20.76
C VAL A 278 -19.51 -0.59 -19.32
N LEU A 279 -18.67 -0.94 -18.34
CA LEU A 279 -19.07 -0.90 -16.93
C LEU A 279 -19.43 0.54 -16.49
N LEU A 280 -18.55 1.49 -16.81
CA LEU A 280 -18.72 2.88 -16.40
C LEU A 280 -19.91 3.56 -17.08
N GLN A 281 -20.14 3.30 -18.37
CA GLN A 281 -21.32 3.75 -19.13
C GLN A 281 -22.62 3.09 -18.64
N GLY A 282 -22.49 1.85 -18.16
CA GLY A 282 -23.58 1.10 -17.57
C GLY A 282 -24.00 1.66 -16.20
N GLY A 283 -23.11 2.33 -15.48
CA GLY A 283 -23.32 2.75 -14.09
C GLY A 283 -22.99 1.64 -13.08
N TYR A 284 -22.21 0.63 -13.48
CA TYR A 284 -21.84 -0.50 -12.62
C TYR A 284 -20.68 -0.13 -11.71
N ASN A 285 -20.84 -0.38 -10.41
CA ASN A 285 -19.80 -0.10 -9.43
C ASN A 285 -18.53 -0.92 -9.69
N LEU A 286 -17.38 -0.35 -9.37
CA LEU A 286 -16.06 -0.96 -9.56
C LEU A 286 -15.28 -0.91 -8.25
N GLU A 287 -14.53 -1.97 -7.94
CA GLU A 287 -13.62 -2.01 -6.80
C GLU A 287 -12.21 -2.31 -7.30
N CYS A 288 -11.24 -1.48 -6.91
CA CYS A 288 -9.84 -1.77 -7.22
C CYS A 288 -8.86 -1.30 -6.13
N PHE A 289 -7.90 -2.17 -5.81
CA PHE A 289 -6.82 -1.87 -4.88
C PHE A 289 -5.70 -1.13 -5.61
N ILE A 290 -5.64 0.19 -5.45
CA ILE A 290 -4.66 1.02 -6.16
C ILE A 290 -3.22 0.75 -5.69
N GLU A 291 -3.01 0.08 -4.55
CA GLU A 291 -1.70 -0.38 -4.10
C GLU A 291 -1.11 -1.50 -4.99
N GLY A 292 -1.97 -2.22 -5.73
CA GLY A 292 -1.60 -3.33 -6.61
C GLY A 292 -1.24 -4.64 -5.89
N GLY A 293 -1.24 -4.65 -4.56
CA GLY A 293 -1.04 -5.84 -3.74
C GLY A 293 -1.14 -5.54 -2.24
N ARG A 294 -1.27 -6.59 -1.43
CA ARG A 294 -1.35 -6.49 0.04
C ARG A 294 -0.09 -5.83 0.63
N SER A 295 -0.24 -4.97 1.62
CA SER A 295 0.87 -4.49 2.42
C SER A 295 1.36 -5.59 3.35
N ARG A 296 2.66 -5.91 3.28
CA ARG A 296 3.31 -6.86 4.20
C ARG A 296 3.83 -6.17 5.46
N THR A 297 3.90 -4.84 5.46
CA THR A 297 4.50 -4.04 6.53
C THR A 297 3.47 -3.27 7.34
N GLY A 298 2.19 -3.31 6.97
CA GLY A 298 1.09 -2.57 7.61
C GLY A 298 0.88 -1.14 7.09
N LYS A 299 1.83 -0.62 6.29
CA LYS A 299 1.77 0.72 5.70
C LYS A 299 1.07 0.71 4.34
N LEU A 300 0.46 1.83 3.94
CA LEU A 300 0.02 2.00 2.55
C LEU A 300 1.20 1.94 1.59
N LEU A 301 1.01 1.24 0.48
CA LEU A 301 1.97 1.16 -0.61
C LEU A 301 1.76 2.30 -1.62
N PRO A 302 2.81 2.69 -2.37
CA PRO A 302 2.67 3.65 -3.45
C PRO A 302 1.65 3.20 -4.51
N PRO A 303 0.88 4.13 -5.10
CA PRO A 303 -0.21 3.77 -5.99
C PRO A 303 0.31 3.25 -7.33
N LYS A 304 -0.38 2.24 -7.86
CA LYS A 304 -0.28 1.69 -9.21
C LYS A 304 -1.38 2.30 -10.06
N PHE A 305 -0.96 2.90 -11.15
CA PHE A 305 -1.86 3.71 -11.96
C PHE A 305 -2.64 2.93 -13.04
N GLY A 306 -2.45 1.61 -13.17
CA GLY A 306 -2.99 0.82 -14.30
C GLY A 306 -4.50 0.99 -14.49
N ILE A 307 -5.31 0.57 -13.52
CA ILE A 307 -6.78 0.69 -13.58
C ILE A 307 -7.23 2.15 -13.57
N LEU A 308 -6.62 2.99 -12.73
CA LEU A 308 -6.92 4.42 -12.67
C LEU A 308 -6.71 5.12 -14.03
N ASN A 309 -5.76 4.65 -14.82
CA ASN A 309 -5.51 5.16 -16.17
C ASN A 309 -6.66 4.81 -17.12
N PHE A 310 -7.18 3.58 -17.07
CA PHE A 310 -8.34 3.19 -17.90
C PHE A 310 -9.59 4.01 -17.54
N VAL A 311 -9.84 4.21 -16.24
CA VAL A 311 -10.95 5.04 -15.73
C VAL A 311 -10.79 6.49 -16.18
N LEU A 312 -9.60 7.07 -15.97
CA LEU A 312 -9.32 8.45 -16.37
C LEU A 312 -9.49 8.63 -17.90
N ASP A 313 -9.12 7.61 -18.69
CA ASP A 313 -9.27 7.63 -20.15
C ASP A 313 -10.70 7.62 -20.62
N SER A 314 -11.58 6.88 -19.95
CA SER A 314 -13.00 6.87 -20.22
C SER A 314 -13.59 8.28 -20.09
N LEU A 315 -13.17 9.05 -19.08
CA LEU A 315 -13.64 10.42 -18.86
C LEU A 315 -12.97 11.44 -19.80
N LEU A 316 -11.65 11.35 -20.01
CA LEU A 316 -10.90 12.27 -20.88
C LEU A 316 -11.33 12.16 -22.34
N SER A 317 -11.70 10.96 -22.77
CA SER A 317 -12.19 10.70 -24.13
C SER A 317 -13.66 11.07 -24.36
N GLY A 318 -14.40 11.43 -23.31
CA GLY A 318 -15.82 11.73 -23.36
C GLY A 318 -16.73 10.50 -23.50
N ARG A 319 -16.19 9.27 -23.38
CA ARG A 319 -17.01 8.04 -23.39
C ARG A 319 -17.85 7.89 -22.14
N VAL A 320 -17.40 8.49 -21.03
CA VAL A 320 -18.09 8.55 -19.74
C VAL A 320 -18.11 10.00 -19.29
N ASP A 321 -19.29 10.48 -18.87
CA ASP A 321 -19.44 11.86 -18.41
C ASP A 321 -18.76 12.07 -17.04
N ASP A 322 -19.08 11.22 -16.07
CA ASP A 322 -18.49 11.30 -14.73
C ASP A 322 -18.51 9.93 -14.01
N ALA A 323 -17.68 9.81 -12.98
CA ALA A 323 -17.63 8.67 -12.06
C ALA A 323 -17.37 9.18 -10.64
N ILE A 324 -17.91 8.47 -9.65
CA ILE A 324 -17.74 8.83 -8.24
C ILE A 324 -16.60 8.02 -7.64
N ILE A 325 -15.62 8.69 -7.03
CA ILE A 325 -14.53 8.03 -6.31
C ILE A 325 -14.90 7.90 -4.84
N CYS A 326 -14.81 6.69 -4.29
CA CYS A 326 -15.04 6.40 -2.88
C CYS A 326 -13.78 5.75 -2.27
N PRO A 327 -12.89 6.54 -1.64
CA PRO A 327 -11.76 6.00 -0.89
C PRO A 327 -12.24 5.22 0.35
N VAL A 328 -11.66 4.04 0.61
CA VAL A 328 -12.08 3.16 1.73
C VAL A 328 -10.85 2.74 2.56
N SER A 329 -10.95 2.86 3.87
CA SER A 329 -9.94 2.39 4.81
C SER A 329 -10.43 1.15 5.54
N THR A 330 -9.63 0.08 5.56
CA THR A 330 -9.92 -1.16 6.27
C THR A 330 -8.81 -1.45 7.27
N GLN A 331 -9.19 -1.62 8.54
CA GLN A 331 -8.28 -1.80 9.67
C GLN A 331 -8.68 -3.06 10.46
N TYR A 332 -7.69 -3.70 11.09
CA TYR A 332 -7.86 -4.97 11.76
C TYR A 332 -7.18 -4.94 13.13
N ASP A 333 -7.78 -5.59 14.11
CA ASP A 333 -7.05 -5.89 15.36
C ASP A 333 -5.94 -6.91 15.09
N LYS A 334 -6.22 -8.00 14.37
CA LYS A 334 -5.23 -8.99 13.95
C LYS A 334 -5.48 -9.47 12.53
N VAL A 335 -4.46 -9.40 11.69
CA VAL A 335 -4.51 -9.89 10.30
C VAL A 335 -4.05 -11.34 10.25
N ILE A 336 -4.86 -12.21 9.64
CA ILE A 336 -4.64 -13.66 9.55
C ILE A 336 -3.26 -13.98 8.97
N GLU A 337 -2.88 -13.29 7.90
CA GLU A 337 -1.69 -13.63 7.11
C GLU A 337 -0.38 -13.03 7.65
N THR A 338 -0.40 -12.40 8.84
CA THR A 338 0.79 -11.70 9.37
C THR A 338 1.99 -12.61 9.58
N GLU A 339 1.79 -13.84 10.05
CA GLU A 339 2.88 -14.82 10.21
C GLU A 339 3.54 -15.15 8.86
N GLY A 340 2.72 -15.38 7.83
CA GLY A 340 3.19 -15.58 6.46
C GLY A 340 3.99 -14.38 5.95
N TYR A 341 3.52 -13.15 6.22
CA TYR A 341 4.21 -11.92 5.83
C TYR A 341 5.60 -11.80 6.46
N VAL A 342 5.76 -12.15 7.74
CA VAL A 342 7.07 -12.12 8.41
C VAL A 342 8.06 -13.05 7.71
N THR A 343 7.65 -14.28 7.40
CA THR A 343 8.54 -15.24 6.71
C THR A 343 8.92 -14.77 5.30
N GLU A 344 7.98 -14.19 4.55
CA GLU A 344 8.24 -13.56 3.24
C GLU A 344 9.27 -12.43 3.36
N LEU A 345 9.10 -11.54 4.35
CA LEU A 345 9.98 -10.39 4.58
C LEU A 345 11.39 -10.79 5.03
N LEU A 346 11.55 -11.96 5.65
CA LEU A 346 12.84 -12.53 6.06
C LEU A 346 13.53 -13.37 4.95
N GLY A 347 12.98 -13.33 3.73
CA GLY A 347 13.57 -13.91 2.52
C GLY A 347 13.13 -15.33 2.21
N VAL A 348 12.24 -15.93 3.01
CA VAL A 348 11.67 -17.24 2.69
C VAL A 348 10.75 -17.08 1.47
N PRO A 349 10.89 -17.92 0.42
CA PRO A 349 10.05 -17.81 -0.76
C PRO A 349 8.58 -17.87 -0.39
N LYS A 350 7.80 -16.97 -0.98
CA LYS A 350 6.35 -16.89 -0.82
C LYS A 350 5.71 -18.27 -0.98
N LYS A 351 5.18 -18.83 0.11
CA LYS A 351 4.24 -19.94 0.02
C LYS A 351 2.97 -19.40 -0.65
N LYS A 352 2.42 -20.14 -1.60
CA LYS A 352 1.12 -19.81 -2.19
C LYS A 352 0.05 -20.10 -1.14
N GLU A 353 -0.08 -19.25 -0.14
CA GLU A 353 -1.23 -19.28 0.76
C GLU A 353 -2.45 -18.91 -0.08
N ASN A 354 -3.37 -19.86 -0.23
CA ASN A 354 -4.48 -19.73 -1.13
C ASN A 354 -5.72 -19.26 -0.36
N LEU A 355 -6.56 -18.45 -1.01
CA LEU A 355 -7.98 -18.27 -0.62
C LEU A 355 -8.67 -19.61 -0.35
N ALA A 356 -8.23 -20.68 -1.02
CA ALA A 356 -8.68 -22.04 -0.77
C ALA A 356 -8.34 -22.53 0.65
N ASP A 357 -7.20 -22.16 1.25
CA ASP A 357 -6.84 -22.57 2.61
C ASP A 357 -7.72 -21.86 3.65
N PHE A 358 -8.11 -20.61 3.39
CA PHE A 358 -9.11 -19.89 4.19
C PHE A 358 -10.51 -20.52 4.08
N LEU A 359 -10.93 -20.89 2.86
CA LEU A 359 -12.24 -21.50 2.60
C LEU A 359 -12.33 -22.98 3.03
N SER A 360 -11.23 -23.74 2.92
CA SER A 360 -11.16 -25.17 3.25
C SER A 360 -10.68 -25.44 4.68
N GLY A 361 -9.94 -24.50 5.31
CA GLY A 361 -9.46 -24.56 6.68
C GLY A 361 -10.54 -24.35 7.76
N GLY A 362 -11.81 -24.58 7.41
CA GLY A 362 -13.01 -24.28 8.19
C GLY A 362 -13.14 -24.99 9.54
N SER A 363 -12.13 -25.65 10.08
CA SER A 363 -12.08 -26.08 11.50
C SER A 363 -11.12 -25.24 12.34
N SER A 364 -9.98 -24.82 11.77
CA SER A 364 -8.96 -23.98 12.41
C SER A 364 -9.33 -22.49 12.34
N VAL A 365 -9.86 -22.02 11.20
CA VAL A 365 -10.28 -20.62 11.03
C VAL A 365 -11.45 -20.26 11.97
N LEU A 366 -12.25 -21.23 12.37
CA LEU A 366 -13.41 -21.04 13.25
C LEU A 366 -13.08 -20.90 14.74
N SER A 367 -11.86 -21.21 15.16
CA SER A 367 -11.39 -21.03 16.53
C SER A 367 -10.55 -19.76 16.71
N LEU A 368 -10.24 -19.04 15.61
CA LEU A 368 -9.45 -17.82 15.66
C LEU A 368 -10.22 -16.70 16.36
N ARG A 369 -9.52 -15.95 17.22
CA ARG A 369 -10.04 -14.75 17.89
C ARG A 369 -9.27 -13.53 17.40
N LEU A 370 -9.57 -13.07 16.19
CA LEU A 370 -8.79 -12.02 15.51
C LEU A 370 -9.22 -10.59 15.84
N GLY A 371 -10.16 -10.43 16.77
CA GLY A 371 -10.73 -9.15 17.15
C GLY A 371 -11.76 -8.64 16.15
N ARG A 372 -11.71 -7.33 15.86
CA ARG A 372 -12.66 -6.61 15.00
C ARG A 372 -12.02 -6.21 13.66
N VAL A 373 -12.89 -6.02 12.66
CA VAL A 373 -12.56 -5.33 11.41
C VAL A 373 -13.27 -3.98 11.42
N ASP A 374 -12.55 -2.92 11.09
CA ASP A 374 -13.09 -1.56 11.00
C ASP A 374 -12.99 -1.06 9.57
N VAL A 375 -14.12 -0.65 8.99
CA VAL A 375 -14.18 -0.13 7.62
C VAL A 375 -14.75 1.28 7.62
N ARG A 376 -14.02 2.22 7.02
CA ARG A 376 -14.40 3.63 6.90
C ARG A 376 -14.47 4.09 5.47
N PHE A 377 -15.49 4.89 5.20
CA PHE A 377 -15.72 5.50 3.89
C PHE A 377 -15.40 6.99 3.97
N HIS A 378 -14.40 7.42 3.19
CA HIS A 378 -14.21 8.83 2.96
C HIS A 378 -15.43 9.41 2.21
N GLU A 379 -15.66 10.71 2.32
CA GLU A 379 -16.66 11.40 1.51
C GLU A 379 -16.44 11.11 0.02
N PRO A 380 -17.42 10.50 -0.68
CA PRO A 380 -17.28 10.23 -2.10
C PRO A 380 -17.32 11.53 -2.91
N TRP A 381 -16.51 11.62 -3.96
CA TRP A 381 -16.38 12.83 -4.76
C TRP A 381 -16.38 12.58 -6.26
N SER A 382 -16.80 13.58 -7.05
CA SER A 382 -16.88 13.52 -8.51
C SER A 382 -15.49 13.56 -9.14
N LEU A 383 -15.17 12.56 -9.98
CA LEU A 383 -13.91 12.51 -10.70
C LEU A 383 -13.82 13.63 -11.74
N ARG A 384 -14.91 13.94 -12.44
CA ARG A 384 -14.97 15.07 -13.38
C ARG A 384 -14.73 16.40 -12.65
N GLY A 385 -15.34 16.58 -11.48
CA GLY A 385 -15.14 17.76 -10.63
C GLY A 385 -13.66 17.93 -10.25
N PHE A 386 -13.03 16.87 -9.75
CA PHE A 386 -11.61 16.85 -9.43
C PHE A 386 -10.74 17.19 -10.65
N MET A 387 -11.02 16.61 -11.81
CA MET A 387 -10.27 16.88 -13.04
C MET A 387 -10.34 18.36 -13.44
N ASN A 388 -11.53 18.95 -13.39
CA ASN A 388 -11.74 20.36 -13.72
C ASN A 388 -10.97 21.29 -12.76
N GLU A 389 -10.95 20.98 -11.46
CA GLU A 389 -10.19 21.72 -10.45
C GLU A 389 -8.68 21.62 -10.68
N GLN A 390 -8.16 20.43 -10.98
CA GLN A 390 -6.73 20.27 -11.26
C GLN A 390 -6.32 20.98 -12.56
N LEU A 391 -7.18 20.95 -13.58
CA LEU A 391 -6.92 21.64 -14.85
C LEU A 391 -6.90 23.16 -14.70
N SER A 392 -7.79 23.73 -13.87
CA SER A 392 -7.82 25.18 -13.59
C SER A 392 -6.63 25.64 -12.73
N ARG A 393 -6.11 24.80 -11.83
CA ARG A 393 -4.87 25.08 -11.10
C ARG A 393 -3.63 25.06 -12.00
N LEU A 394 -3.61 24.18 -13.00
CA LEU A 394 -2.47 23.99 -13.89
C LEU A 394 -2.47 24.98 -15.06
N SER A 395 -3.65 25.37 -15.51
CA SER A 395 -3.85 26.32 -16.60
C SER A 395 -4.47 27.55 -15.96
N LYS A 396 -3.75 28.67 -15.82
CA LYS A 396 -4.31 29.95 -15.33
C LYS A 396 -5.38 30.56 -16.29
N MET A 397 -6.16 29.73 -16.99
CA MET A 397 -7.23 30.11 -17.90
C MET A 397 -8.52 29.31 -17.60
N PRO A 398 -9.71 29.92 -17.73
CA PRO A 398 -10.97 29.23 -17.49
C PRO A 398 -11.29 28.23 -18.61
N SER A 399 -11.80 27.09 -18.16
CA SER A 399 -12.71 26.10 -18.77
C SER A 399 -13.01 26.14 -20.28
N ALA A 400 -13.03 24.92 -20.86
CA ALA A 400 -13.56 24.55 -22.19
C ALA A 400 -12.58 24.62 -23.39
N ILE A 401 -11.36 24.12 -23.24
CA ILE A 401 -10.56 23.73 -24.41
C ILE A 401 -10.88 22.28 -24.74
N ASN A 402 -11.23 22.01 -26.00
CA ASN A 402 -11.33 20.68 -26.60
C ASN A 402 -9.89 20.10 -26.68
N ILE A 403 -9.33 19.70 -25.54
CA ILE A 403 -7.94 19.24 -25.43
C ILE A 403 -7.84 17.90 -26.16
N ASN A 404 -7.06 17.87 -27.25
CA ASN A 404 -6.71 16.61 -27.88
C ASN A 404 -5.69 15.87 -27.00
N TRP A 405 -6.18 14.94 -26.18
CA TRP A 405 -5.35 14.17 -25.24
C TRP A 405 -4.32 13.25 -25.90
N LYS A 406 -4.29 13.17 -27.25
CA LYS A 406 -3.26 12.46 -28.02
C LYS A 406 -1.96 13.27 -28.21
N ASP A 407 -1.95 14.57 -27.93
CA ASP A 407 -0.74 15.40 -28.09
C ASP A 407 0.31 15.16 -27.00
N MET A 408 1.59 15.24 -27.39
CA MET A 408 2.72 14.91 -26.51
C MET A 408 2.86 15.83 -25.28
N LYS A 409 2.43 17.10 -25.36
CA LYS A 409 2.37 18.01 -24.20
C LYS A 409 1.27 17.61 -23.21
N ASN A 410 0.16 17.06 -23.70
CA ASN A 410 -0.97 16.60 -22.88
C ASN A 410 -0.67 15.26 -22.19
N GLN A 411 0.27 14.47 -22.70
CA GLN A 411 0.76 13.24 -22.05
C GLN A 411 1.38 13.51 -20.66
N MET A 412 2.21 14.57 -20.53
CA MET A 412 2.80 14.94 -19.25
C MET A 412 1.75 15.44 -18.26
N LEU A 413 0.80 16.25 -18.75
CA LEU A 413 -0.31 16.75 -17.95
C LEU A 413 -1.17 15.60 -17.42
N ARG A 414 -1.49 14.64 -18.28
CA ARG A 414 -2.22 13.43 -17.93
C ARG A 414 -1.49 12.58 -16.88
N GLN A 415 -0.19 12.37 -17.05
CA GLN A 415 0.62 11.65 -16.05
C GLN A 415 0.63 12.37 -14.69
N LYS A 416 0.72 13.71 -14.70
CA LYS A 416 0.64 14.51 -13.49
C LYS A 416 -0.73 14.37 -12.82
N LEU A 417 -1.82 14.49 -13.59
CA LEU A 417 -3.18 14.33 -13.11
C LEU A 417 -3.43 12.94 -12.50
N LEU A 418 -2.99 11.89 -13.19
CA LEU A 418 -3.08 10.51 -12.73
C LEU A 418 -2.29 10.26 -11.45
N ARG A 419 -1.10 10.87 -11.34
CA ARG A 419 -0.30 10.83 -10.11
C ARG A 419 -1.01 11.54 -8.96
N THR A 420 -1.49 12.76 -9.17
CA THR A 420 -2.24 13.52 -8.17
C THR A 420 -3.50 12.77 -7.72
N LEU A 421 -4.23 12.15 -8.66
CA LEU A 421 -5.38 11.30 -8.37
C LEU A 421 -5.00 10.15 -7.42
N GLY A 422 -3.99 9.36 -7.77
CA GLY A 422 -3.57 8.22 -6.95
C GLY A 422 -3.13 8.62 -5.54
N TYR A 423 -2.35 9.70 -5.41
CA TYR A 423 -1.91 10.17 -4.09
C TYR A 423 -3.02 10.86 -3.29
N LYS A 424 -3.97 11.55 -3.93
CA LYS A 424 -5.16 12.08 -3.27
C LYS A 424 -5.97 10.95 -2.65
N VAL A 425 -6.23 9.87 -3.40
CA VAL A 425 -6.97 8.72 -2.87
C VAL A 425 -6.27 8.11 -1.65
N LEU A 426 -4.94 7.93 -1.69
CA LEU A 426 -4.20 7.42 -0.53
C LEU A 426 -4.24 8.39 0.68
N ALA A 427 -4.21 9.70 0.43
CA ALA A 427 -4.37 10.69 1.50
C ALA A 427 -5.78 10.63 2.11
N ASP A 428 -6.82 10.52 1.27
CA ASP A 428 -8.22 10.38 1.68
C ASP A 428 -8.43 9.07 2.49
N ILE A 429 -7.78 7.96 2.12
CA ILE A 429 -7.77 6.69 2.90
C ILE A 429 -7.14 6.89 4.28
N ASN A 430 -6.00 7.58 4.35
CA ASN A 430 -5.33 7.87 5.61
C ASN A 430 -6.18 8.79 6.51
N ALA A 431 -6.86 9.78 5.93
CA ALA A 431 -7.69 10.73 6.67
C ALA A 431 -8.86 10.08 7.43
N VAL A 432 -9.39 8.96 6.92
CA VAL A 432 -10.44 8.18 7.59
C VAL A 432 -9.92 6.90 8.26
N SER A 433 -8.61 6.70 8.31
CA SER A 433 -7.99 5.53 8.94
C SER A 433 -8.20 5.54 10.46
N VAL A 434 -8.62 4.40 11.00
CA VAL A 434 -8.81 4.19 12.43
C VAL A 434 -7.62 3.40 13.01
N VAL A 435 -7.05 3.91 14.09
CA VAL A 435 -6.00 3.22 14.85
C VAL A 435 -6.64 2.25 15.83
N MET A 436 -6.29 0.96 15.68
CA MET A 436 -6.81 -0.14 16.49
C MET A 436 -6.05 -0.29 17.80
N PRO A 437 -6.63 -0.86 18.89
CA PRO A 437 -5.92 -1.04 20.16
C PRO A 437 -4.67 -1.89 20.04
N THR A 438 -4.70 -2.92 19.20
CA THR A 438 -3.52 -3.77 18.96
C THR A 438 -2.38 -2.97 18.33
N ALA A 439 -2.69 -1.99 17.48
CA ALA A 439 -1.72 -1.04 16.93
C ALA A 439 -1.19 -0.06 17.98
N LEU A 440 -2.03 0.42 18.90
CA LEU A 440 -1.59 1.26 20.03
C LEU A 440 -0.64 0.49 20.95
N ILE A 441 -1.05 -0.69 21.42
CA ILE A 441 -0.27 -1.57 22.31
C ILE A 441 1.05 -1.96 21.63
N GLY A 442 0.98 -2.41 20.37
CA GLY A 442 2.17 -2.78 19.60
C GLY A 442 3.12 -1.61 19.38
N THR A 443 2.60 -0.39 19.19
CA THR A 443 3.42 0.83 19.12
C THR A 443 4.13 1.06 20.44
N VAL A 444 3.39 1.14 21.55
CA VAL A 444 3.95 1.42 22.89
C VAL A 444 5.01 0.39 23.28
N LEU A 445 4.75 -0.90 23.10
CA LEU A 445 5.69 -1.98 23.42
C LEU A 445 7.00 -1.91 22.60
N LEU A 446 6.97 -1.32 21.41
CA LEU A 446 8.14 -1.18 20.55
C LEU A 446 8.85 0.18 20.70
N THR A 447 8.20 1.17 21.31
CA THR A 447 8.74 2.53 21.49
C THR A 447 9.15 2.86 22.91
N LEU A 448 9.09 1.91 23.85
CA LEU A 448 9.57 2.11 25.21
C LEU A 448 11.02 1.64 25.39
N ARG A 449 11.75 2.35 26.27
CA ARG A 449 13.07 1.91 26.73
C ARG A 449 12.89 0.83 27.80
N GLY A 450 13.44 -0.36 27.58
CA GLY A 450 13.45 -1.42 28.60
C GLY A 450 13.25 -2.81 28.03
N ARG A 451 13.08 -3.79 28.92
CA ARG A 451 12.78 -5.19 28.58
C ARG A 451 11.28 -5.48 28.51
N GLY A 452 10.46 -4.63 29.13
CA GLY A 452 9.00 -4.75 29.19
C GLY A 452 8.39 -3.50 29.81
N VAL A 453 7.06 -3.49 29.94
CA VAL A 453 6.26 -2.38 30.48
C VAL A 453 5.25 -2.93 31.49
N GLY A 454 5.13 -2.28 32.64
CA GLY A 454 4.10 -2.60 33.63
C GLY A 454 2.69 -2.26 33.15
N ARG A 455 1.66 -2.84 33.77
CA ARG A 455 0.26 -2.59 33.39
C ARG A 455 -0.11 -1.11 33.51
N ALA A 456 0.27 -0.46 34.61
CA ALA A 456 -0.05 0.95 34.83
C ALA A 456 0.60 1.86 33.79
N GLU A 457 1.87 1.61 33.48
CA GLU A 457 2.63 2.38 32.50
C GLU A 457 2.11 2.14 31.07
N LEU A 458 1.70 0.92 30.73
CA LEU A 458 1.09 0.62 29.43
C LEU A 458 -0.19 1.43 29.24
N ILE A 459 -1.06 1.49 30.25
CA ILE A 459 -2.30 2.27 30.21
C ILE A 459 -1.97 3.76 30.00
N ARG A 460 -1.09 4.33 30.82
CA ARG A 460 -0.67 5.74 30.72
C ARG A 460 -0.14 6.09 29.33
N ARG A 461 0.71 5.24 28.75
CA ARG A 461 1.32 5.49 27.43
C ARG A 461 0.35 5.30 26.27
N VAL A 462 -0.59 4.36 26.38
CA VAL A 462 -1.66 4.19 25.37
C VAL A 462 -2.63 5.37 25.42
N GLU A 463 -2.96 5.88 26.61
CA GLU A 463 -3.77 7.08 26.79
C GLU A 463 -3.10 8.30 26.15
N TRP A 464 -1.83 8.56 26.49
CA TRP A 464 -1.04 9.61 25.86
C TRP A 464 -1.00 9.49 24.34
N LEU A 465 -0.76 8.29 23.81
CA LEU A 465 -0.72 8.06 22.35
C LEU A 465 -2.09 8.32 21.71
N THR A 466 -3.18 7.91 22.36
CA THR A 466 -4.55 8.17 21.92
C THR A 466 -4.82 9.67 21.80
N ASP A 467 -4.42 10.45 22.81
CA ASP A 467 -4.58 11.90 22.81
C ASP A 467 -3.73 12.57 21.73
N ARG A 468 -2.50 12.10 21.52
CA ARG A 468 -1.65 12.59 20.42
C ARG A 468 -2.24 12.28 19.05
N ILE A 469 -2.84 11.10 18.86
CA ILE A 469 -3.52 10.74 17.61
C ILE A 469 -4.71 11.67 17.37
N ARG A 470 -5.55 11.90 18.39
CA ARG A 470 -6.72 12.78 18.29
C ARG A 470 -6.34 14.24 18.03
N ALA A 471 -5.29 14.74 18.68
CA ALA A 471 -4.76 16.08 18.46
C ALA A 471 -4.28 16.32 17.01
N LYS A 472 -3.88 15.24 16.31
CA LYS A 472 -3.50 15.28 14.88
C LYS A 472 -4.69 15.10 13.93
N GLY A 473 -5.92 15.00 14.45
CA GLY A 473 -7.12 14.70 13.66
C GLY A 473 -7.24 13.22 13.27
N GLY A 474 -6.39 12.34 13.84
CA GLY A 474 -6.48 10.90 13.64
C GLY A 474 -7.60 10.28 14.48
N ARG A 475 -8.09 9.12 14.05
CA ARG A 475 -9.19 8.40 14.70
C ARG A 475 -8.65 7.20 15.47
N VAL A 476 -9.21 6.94 16.64
CA VAL A 476 -8.95 5.74 17.44
C VAL A 476 -10.22 4.93 17.56
N ALA A 477 -10.09 3.62 17.42
CA ALA A 477 -11.17 2.66 17.49
C ALA A 477 -11.99 2.83 18.79
N HIS A 478 -13.29 3.12 18.66
CA HIS A 478 -14.17 3.26 19.81
C HIS A 478 -14.71 1.89 20.26
N PHE A 479 -14.72 1.60 21.57
CA PHE A 479 -15.21 0.34 22.13
C PHE A 479 -16.40 0.54 23.07
N GLY A 480 -17.38 1.34 22.65
CA GLY A 480 -18.66 1.53 23.35
C GLY A 480 -18.50 1.80 24.84
N ASN A 481 -18.07 3.01 25.21
CA ASN A 481 -17.84 3.48 26.58
C ASN A 481 -17.00 2.54 27.49
N SER A 482 -16.34 1.53 26.94
CA SER A 482 -15.45 0.66 27.73
C SER A 482 -14.30 1.48 28.28
N PRO A 483 -13.97 1.34 29.57
CA PRO A 483 -12.75 1.88 30.13
C PRO A 483 -11.53 1.46 29.32
N LEU A 484 -10.56 2.37 29.17
CA LEU A 484 -9.31 2.10 28.44
C LEU A 484 -8.58 0.81 28.91
N PRO A 485 -8.53 0.49 30.22
CA PRO A 485 -7.93 -0.77 30.68
C PRO A 485 -8.56 -2.01 30.04
N ASP A 486 -9.89 -2.07 29.92
CA ASP A 486 -10.60 -3.21 29.33
C ASP A 486 -10.32 -3.32 27.82
N VAL A 487 -10.17 -2.18 27.15
CA VAL A 487 -9.79 -2.12 25.74
C VAL A 487 -8.37 -2.68 25.55
N ILE A 488 -7.45 -2.33 26.46
CA ILE A 488 -6.08 -2.84 26.43
C ILE A 488 -6.04 -4.33 26.68
N GLU A 489 -6.79 -4.84 27.66
CA GLU A 489 -6.88 -6.27 27.95
C GLU A 489 -7.42 -7.07 26.75
N ARG A 490 -8.50 -6.59 26.13
CA ARG A 490 -9.00 -7.20 24.88
C ARG A 490 -7.98 -7.16 23.75
N GLY A 491 -7.24 -6.07 23.62
CA GLY A 491 -6.18 -5.95 22.62
C GLY A 491 -5.02 -6.93 22.87
N LEU A 492 -4.61 -7.10 24.12
CA LEU A 492 -3.59 -8.07 24.54
C LEU A 492 -4.06 -9.51 24.27
N ASP A 493 -5.32 -9.83 24.55
CA ASP A 493 -5.92 -11.13 24.25
C ASP A 493 -5.91 -11.45 22.75
N VAL A 494 -6.23 -10.46 21.91
CA VAL A 494 -6.22 -10.61 20.44
C VAL A 494 -4.79 -10.77 19.91
N LEU A 495 -3.84 -9.99 20.40
CA LEU A 495 -2.42 -10.16 20.06
C LEU A 495 -1.95 -11.57 20.41
N GLY A 496 -2.31 -12.04 21.61
CA GLY A 496 -2.01 -13.36 22.12
C GLY A 496 -0.55 -13.55 22.55
N LYS A 497 -0.28 -14.69 23.19
CA LYS A 497 1.02 -15.03 23.81
C LYS A 497 2.20 -15.09 22.84
N ASP A 498 1.93 -15.34 21.55
CA ASP A 498 2.97 -15.48 20.53
C ASP A 498 3.54 -14.11 20.12
N LEU A 499 2.74 -13.04 20.29
CA LEU A 499 3.15 -11.65 20.00
C LEU A 499 3.58 -10.91 21.26
N VAL A 500 2.80 -11.04 22.34
CA VAL A 500 3.03 -10.32 23.60
C VAL A 500 3.08 -11.32 24.75
N GLY A 501 4.22 -11.34 25.45
CA GLY A 501 4.44 -12.15 26.62
C GLY A 501 4.15 -11.38 27.91
N VAL A 502 3.82 -12.12 28.96
CA VAL A 502 3.60 -11.58 30.31
C VAL A 502 4.59 -12.25 31.25
N VAL A 503 5.30 -11.46 32.06
CA VAL A 503 6.10 -11.98 33.17
C VAL A 503 5.25 -11.93 34.43
N GLU A 504 4.86 -13.10 34.92
CA GLU A 504 4.14 -13.27 36.18
C GLU A 504 5.09 -13.31 37.38
N GLY A 505 4.57 -13.11 38.59
CA GLY A 505 5.36 -13.15 39.83
C GLY A 505 6.18 -11.89 40.14
N LEU A 506 5.98 -10.81 39.38
CA LEU A 506 6.53 -9.47 39.66
C LEU A 506 5.53 -8.63 40.48
N ALA A 507 5.98 -7.47 40.98
CA ALA A 507 5.13 -6.54 41.73
C ALA A 507 3.89 -6.08 40.92
N GLU A 508 4.00 -6.03 39.59
CA GLU A 508 2.89 -5.88 38.67
C GLU A 508 3.11 -6.73 37.41
N PRO A 509 2.03 -7.18 36.72
CA PRO A 509 2.14 -7.84 35.42
C PRO A 509 2.94 -6.98 34.45
N THR A 510 4.03 -7.52 33.92
CA THR A 510 4.92 -6.83 32.99
C THR A 510 4.83 -7.46 31.62
N TYR A 511 4.45 -6.66 30.62
CA TYR A 511 4.27 -7.08 29.24
C TYR A 511 5.54 -6.82 28.42
N TYR A 512 5.87 -7.73 27.50
CA TYR A 512 6.99 -7.55 26.58
C TYR A 512 6.67 -8.10 25.20
N ALA A 513 7.30 -7.54 24.17
CA ALA A 513 7.17 -8.01 22.80
C ALA A 513 7.98 -9.31 22.61
N VAL A 514 7.29 -10.42 22.32
CA VAL A 514 7.89 -11.73 22.02
C VAL A 514 8.40 -11.73 20.59
N ASP A 515 7.51 -11.54 19.62
CA ASP A 515 7.89 -11.31 18.22
C ASP A 515 7.82 -9.82 17.88
N ARG A 516 8.94 -9.13 18.09
CA ARG A 516 9.08 -7.70 17.75
C ARG A 516 8.89 -7.43 16.26
N PHE A 517 9.28 -8.37 15.39
CA PHE A 517 9.21 -8.18 13.95
C PHE A 517 7.76 -8.23 13.48
N GLN A 518 6.98 -9.23 13.92
CA GLN A 518 5.55 -9.30 13.62
C GLN A 518 4.78 -8.15 14.27
N LEU A 519 5.10 -7.79 15.52
CA LEU A 519 4.45 -6.68 16.21
C LEU A 519 4.69 -5.33 15.51
N SER A 520 5.82 -5.20 14.80
CA SER A 520 6.14 -3.99 14.01
C SER A 520 5.12 -3.73 12.89
N PHE A 521 4.42 -4.75 12.39
CA PHE A 521 3.31 -4.60 11.44
C PHE A 521 2.22 -3.68 12.00
N TYR A 522 1.84 -3.88 13.27
CA TYR A 522 0.81 -3.10 13.94
C TYR A 522 1.30 -1.70 14.31
N ARG A 523 2.55 -1.55 14.77
CA ARG A 523 3.17 -0.22 14.96
C ARG A 523 3.16 0.60 13.67
N ASN A 524 3.46 -0.02 12.54
CA ASN A 524 3.53 0.67 11.27
C ASN A 524 2.14 1.17 10.78
N MET A 525 1.03 0.71 11.37
CA MET A 525 -0.30 1.28 11.09
C MET A 525 -0.47 2.68 11.71
N THR A 526 0.34 3.07 12.71
CA THR A 526 0.26 4.40 13.35
C THR A 526 1.27 5.40 12.81
N ILE A 527 2.37 4.94 12.20
CA ILE A 527 3.52 5.77 11.83
C ILE A 527 3.20 6.92 10.88
N HIS A 528 2.18 6.77 10.03
CA HIS A 528 1.80 7.78 9.04
C HIS A 528 1.34 9.10 9.67
N LEU A 529 0.86 9.07 10.93
CA LEU A 529 0.44 10.26 11.68
C LEU A 529 1.61 11.05 12.28
N PHE A 530 2.77 10.40 12.46
CA PHE A 530 3.90 10.95 13.22
C PHE A 530 5.20 11.01 12.40
N ILE A 531 5.12 10.83 11.08
CA ILE A 531 6.30 10.71 10.25
C ILE A 531 7.11 12.01 10.24
N SER A 532 6.45 13.17 10.20
CA SER A 532 7.13 14.47 10.17
C SER A 532 7.89 14.73 11.48
N GLU A 533 7.26 14.46 12.62
CA GLU A 533 7.84 14.57 13.96
C GLU A 533 9.01 13.60 14.12
N ALA A 534 8.87 12.37 13.61
CA ALA A 534 9.93 11.37 13.62
C ALA A 534 11.15 11.80 12.79
N LEU A 535 10.96 12.46 11.65
CA LEU A 535 12.05 13.02 10.86
C LEU A 535 12.77 14.16 11.60
N VAL A 536 12.01 15.09 12.21
CA VAL A 536 12.58 16.18 13.02
C VAL A 536 13.34 15.64 14.22
N ALA A 537 12.78 14.68 14.95
CA ALA A 537 13.42 14.04 16.09
C ALA A 537 14.70 13.30 15.68
N ALA A 538 14.68 12.55 14.57
CA ALA A 538 15.88 11.87 14.06
C ALA A 538 16.97 12.84 13.60
N ALA A 539 16.59 14.00 13.04
CA ALA A 539 17.53 15.05 12.67
C ALA A 539 18.16 15.73 13.91
N LEU A 540 17.35 16.06 14.92
CA LEU A 540 17.82 16.59 16.20
C LEU A 540 18.73 15.57 16.92
N TYR A 541 18.47 14.27 16.77
CA TYR A 541 19.27 13.21 17.37
C TYR A 541 20.75 13.25 16.96
N THR A 542 21.08 13.80 15.79
CA THR A 542 22.46 13.97 15.32
C THR A 542 23.34 14.79 16.29
N ARG A 543 22.72 15.73 17.02
CA ARG A 543 23.35 16.55 18.07
C ARG A 543 23.12 15.95 19.45
N VAL A 544 21.88 15.56 19.79
CA VAL A 544 21.53 15.00 21.11
C VAL A 544 22.36 13.78 21.49
N LYS A 545 22.71 12.92 20.51
CA LYS A 545 23.48 11.70 20.78
C LYS A 545 24.91 11.95 21.26
N ARG A 546 25.50 13.10 20.87
CA ARG A 546 26.88 13.49 21.26
C ARG A 546 27.04 13.68 22.77
N GLY A 547 25.94 13.84 23.50
CA GLY A 547 25.95 14.13 24.94
C GLY A 547 26.39 15.56 25.23
N GLY A 548 26.77 15.84 26.49
CA GLY A 548 27.11 17.19 26.96
C GLY A 548 25.92 18.00 27.46
N GLY A 549 26.15 19.26 27.85
CA GLY A 549 25.09 20.17 28.31
C GLY A 549 24.12 20.60 27.20
N PRO A 550 23.00 21.27 27.53
CA PRO A 550 22.00 21.70 26.56
C PRO A 550 22.57 22.43 25.33
N PRO A 551 23.50 23.41 25.46
CA PRO A 551 23.99 24.19 24.31
C PRO A 551 24.72 23.37 23.23
N ILE A 552 25.24 22.19 23.59
CA ILE A 552 25.95 21.29 22.67
C ILE A 552 24.97 20.40 21.88
N GLN A 553 23.78 20.19 22.46
CA GLN A 553 22.74 19.32 21.90
C GLN A 553 21.79 20.08 20.99
N ASP A 554 21.79 21.42 21.04
CA ASP A 554 20.97 22.26 20.18
C ASP A 554 21.50 22.24 18.73
N ILE A 555 20.57 22.29 17.78
CA ILE A 555 20.86 22.27 16.36
C ILE A 555 20.47 23.61 15.73
N PRO A 556 21.33 24.23 14.91
CA PRO A 556 20.92 25.38 14.08
C PRO A 556 19.78 25.01 13.15
N TYR A 557 18.84 25.92 12.91
CA TYR A 557 17.67 25.65 12.09
C TYR A 557 18.03 25.21 10.65
N GLN A 558 19.07 25.79 10.06
CA GLN A 558 19.55 25.40 8.73
C GLN A 558 20.05 23.95 8.68
N ASP A 559 20.83 23.53 9.69
CA ASP A 559 21.31 22.15 9.81
C ASP A 559 20.15 21.17 9.99
N LEU A 560 19.14 21.55 10.79
CA LEU A 560 17.92 20.77 10.99
C LEU A 560 17.17 20.61 9.67
N HIS A 561 16.94 21.71 8.97
CA HIS A 561 16.27 21.74 7.67
C HIS A 561 16.97 20.82 6.66
N ASP A 562 18.29 20.94 6.52
CA ASP A 562 19.07 20.16 5.54
C ASP A 562 19.07 18.65 5.86
N GLN A 563 19.06 18.31 7.15
CA GLN A 563 18.98 16.91 7.58
C GLN A 563 17.57 16.34 7.41
N VAL A 564 16.51 17.11 7.70
CA VAL A 564 15.12 16.69 7.45
C VAL A 564 14.87 16.53 5.94
N LEU A 565 15.36 17.44 5.11
CA LEU A 565 15.30 17.34 3.64
C LEU A 565 16.00 16.06 3.16
N PHE A 566 17.18 15.76 3.69
CA PHE A 566 17.91 14.54 3.37
C PHE A 566 17.11 13.29 3.75
N LEU A 567 16.59 13.19 4.97
CA LEU A 567 15.83 12.03 5.43
C LEU A 567 14.48 11.90 4.70
N SER A 568 13.79 13.01 4.44
CA SER A 568 12.55 13.03 3.68
C SER A 568 12.76 12.52 2.25
N SER A 569 13.85 12.94 1.61
CA SER A 569 14.28 12.46 0.30
C SER A 569 14.59 10.96 0.33
N LEU A 570 15.35 10.49 1.33
CA LEU A 570 15.71 9.09 1.51
C LEU A 570 14.48 8.19 1.63
N PHE A 571 13.44 8.63 2.36
CA PHE A 571 12.24 7.83 2.63
C PHE A 571 11.05 8.11 1.70
N ARG A 572 11.25 8.82 0.58
CA ARG A 572 10.18 9.13 -0.38
C ARG A 572 9.46 7.91 -0.97
N GLY A 573 10.16 6.78 -1.10
CA GLY A 573 9.57 5.51 -1.53
C GLY A 573 8.93 4.69 -0.40
N GLU A 574 9.17 5.08 0.86
CA GLU A 574 8.83 4.32 2.06
C GLU A 574 7.61 4.89 2.80
N PHE A 575 7.39 6.21 2.71
CA PHE A 575 6.26 6.93 3.30
C PHE A 575 5.59 7.88 2.32
N ILE A 576 4.33 8.21 2.60
CA ILE A 576 3.53 9.16 1.83
C ILE A 576 3.50 10.47 2.60
N TYR A 577 3.98 11.56 1.98
CA TYR A 577 3.98 12.90 2.58
C TYR A 577 2.76 13.72 2.10
N SER A 578 2.37 14.71 2.89
CA SER A 578 1.35 15.69 2.48
C SER A 578 1.84 16.55 1.30
N GLY A 579 0.89 17.06 0.51
CA GLY A 579 1.17 17.81 -0.71
C GLY A 579 1.60 19.28 -0.52
N GLU A 580 1.67 19.77 0.72
CA GLU A 580 1.81 21.21 1.05
C GLU A 580 3.25 21.74 0.95
N GLY A 581 4.22 20.89 0.62
CA GLY A 581 5.64 21.26 0.52
C GLY A 581 6.42 21.04 1.82
N LEU A 582 7.72 20.75 1.71
CA LEU A 582 8.52 20.33 2.86
C LEU A 582 8.72 21.45 3.90
N ALA A 583 8.99 22.68 3.46
CA ALA A 583 9.28 23.80 4.36
C ALA A 583 8.08 24.12 5.27
N THR A 584 6.88 24.25 4.70
CA THR A 584 5.64 24.48 5.45
C THR A 584 5.32 23.33 6.39
N ASN A 585 5.53 22.08 5.95
CA ASN A 585 5.36 20.91 6.80
C ASN A 585 6.35 20.90 7.98
N LEU A 586 7.62 21.25 7.74
CA LEU A 586 8.65 21.30 8.77
C LEU A 586 8.32 22.37 9.82
N GLU A 587 7.99 23.58 9.38
CA GLU A 587 7.65 24.69 10.28
C GLU A 587 6.45 24.34 11.17
N ARG A 588 5.36 23.81 10.58
CA ARG A 588 4.19 23.34 11.35
C ARG A 588 4.56 22.24 12.34
N THR A 589 5.45 21.32 11.95
CA THR A 589 5.89 20.22 12.81
C THR A 589 6.70 20.73 14.00
N VAL A 590 7.64 21.65 13.75
CA VAL A 590 8.48 22.26 14.78
C VAL A 590 7.62 23.07 15.76
N LEU A 591 6.70 23.91 15.28
CA LEU A 591 5.76 24.63 16.14
C LEU A 591 4.85 23.69 16.95
N GLY A 592 4.39 22.59 16.36
CA GLY A 592 3.60 21.58 17.05
C GLY A 592 4.39 20.87 18.16
N LEU A 593 5.66 20.54 17.91
CA LEU A 593 6.54 19.93 18.92
C LEU A 593 6.91 20.90 20.06
N GLU A 594 7.00 22.21 19.77
CA GLU A 594 7.16 23.25 20.80
C GLU A 594 5.91 23.35 21.68
N ALA A 595 4.72 23.42 21.07
CA ALA A 595 3.45 23.45 21.80
C ALA A 595 3.24 22.22 22.71
N ASP A 596 3.77 21.07 22.30
CA ASP A 596 3.75 19.83 23.06
C ASP A 596 4.85 19.75 24.14
N ASN A 597 5.64 20.82 24.32
CA ASN A 597 6.79 20.89 25.24
C ASN A 597 7.84 19.80 25.00
N ILE A 598 8.02 19.33 23.75
CA ILE A 598 9.05 18.33 23.41
C ILE A 598 10.37 19.03 23.04
N ILE A 599 10.27 20.11 22.27
CA ILE A 599 11.41 20.92 21.84
C ILE A 599 11.29 22.36 22.35
N LEU A 600 12.43 23.04 22.40
CA LEU A 600 12.53 24.47 22.67
C LEU A 600 13.07 25.17 21.42
N ILE A 601 12.44 26.28 21.04
CA ILE A 601 12.85 27.08 19.89
C ILE A 601 13.50 28.38 20.38
N GLU A 602 14.73 28.63 19.98
CA GLU A 602 15.39 29.92 20.15
C GLU A 602 15.11 30.77 18.90
N ARG A 603 14.57 31.99 19.10
CA ARG A 603 14.29 32.94 18.02
C ARG A 603 15.30 34.08 18.02
N ASP A 604 15.63 34.59 16.85
CA ASP A 604 16.46 35.79 16.71
C ASP A 604 15.67 37.09 16.96
N GLU A 605 16.36 38.24 16.91
CA GLU A 605 15.75 39.57 17.10
C GLU A 605 14.68 39.91 16.03
N GLU A 606 14.70 39.21 14.89
CA GLU A 606 13.76 39.37 13.77
C GLU A 606 12.56 38.42 13.87
N GLY A 607 12.56 37.51 14.85
CA GLY A 607 11.49 36.54 15.11
C GLY A 607 11.62 35.22 14.34
N ASN A 608 12.70 35.01 13.58
CA ASN A 608 12.99 33.76 12.87
C ASN A 608 13.59 32.70 13.81
N ILE A 609 13.41 31.43 13.46
CA ILE A 609 13.94 30.30 14.24
C ILE A 609 15.45 30.19 14.01
N SER A 610 16.25 30.41 15.06
CA SER A 610 17.71 30.32 14.99
C SER A 610 18.22 28.94 15.38
N LYS A 611 17.75 28.40 16.52
CA LYS A 611 18.14 27.07 17.03
C LYS A 611 16.95 26.31 17.58
N VAL A 612 17.09 24.99 17.57
CA VAL A 612 16.12 24.05 18.13
C VAL A 612 16.83 23.11 19.09
N GLY A 613 16.28 22.95 20.29
CA GLY A 613 16.81 22.11 21.36
C GLY A 613 15.74 21.22 21.99
N LEU A 614 16.14 20.32 22.90
CA LEU A 614 15.18 19.61 23.76
C LEU A 614 14.72 20.54 24.89
N SER A 615 13.41 20.55 25.16
CA SER A 615 12.83 21.32 26.27
C SER A 615 13.30 20.79 27.63
N ASP A 616 13.25 21.66 28.65
CA ASP A 616 13.60 21.26 30.03
C ASP A 616 12.59 20.27 30.61
N ALA A 617 11.31 20.39 30.25
CA ALA A 617 10.26 19.45 30.64
C ALA A 617 10.55 18.04 30.11
N GLU A 618 10.92 17.92 28.83
CA GLU A 618 11.24 16.64 28.20
C GLU A 618 12.52 16.03 28.77
N ARG A 619 13.50 16.87 29.13
CA ARG A 619 14.72 16.43 29.85
C ARG A 619 14.39 15.89 31.23
N ALA A 620 13.52 16.57 31.98
CA ALA A 620 13.08 16.12 33.31
C ALA A 620 12.28 14.81 33.24
N ALA A 621 11.49 14.60 32.19
CA ALA A 621 10.74 13.38 31.92
C ALA A 621 11.58 12.23 31.32
N GLY A 622 12.90 12.37 31.22
CA GLY A 622 13.78 11.30 30.72
C GLY A 622 13.79 11.11 29.19
N ARG A 623 13.22 12.07 28.45
CA ARG A 623 13.06 12.10 26.97
C ARG A 623 12.07 11.09 26.40
N GLU A 624 11.09 10.65 27.18
CA GLU A 624 10.17 9.58 26.78
C GLU A 624 9.37 9.87 25.51
N ASN A 625 8.95 11.13 25.29
CA ASN A 625 8.14 11.52 24.13
C ASN A 625 9.01 11.78 22.91
N TYR A 626 10.16 12.42 23.10
CA TYR A 626 11.17 12.58 22.07
C TYR A 626 11.65 11.22 21.54
N ASP A 627 11.97 10.30 22.44
CA ASP A 627 12.44 8.97 22.07
C ASP A 627 11.37 8.18 21.32
N PHE A 628 10.09 8.33 21.68
CA PHE A 628 8.98 7.71 20.96
C PHE A 628 9.07 7.98 19.45
N TYR A 629 9.24 9.24 19.05
CA TYR A 629 9.38 9.62 17.64
C TYR A 629 10.62 9.01 16.99
N CYS A 630 11.76 8.98 17.70
CA CYS A 630 12.96 8.33 17.21
C CYS A 630 12.77 6.81 17.01
N PHE A 631 12.10 6.12 17.94
CA PHE A 631 11.83 4.68 17.87
C PHE A 631 10.93 4.29 16.70
N LEU A 632 10.04 5.18 16.26
CA LEU A 632 9.21 4.94 15.08
C LEU A 632 10.05 4.84 13.80
N ILE A 633 11.08 5.67 13.64
CA ILE A 633 11.81 5.83 12.38
C ILE A 633 13.16 5.11 12.33
N TRP A 634 13.81 4.88 13.47
CA TRP A 634 15.13 4.24 13.51
C TRP A 634 15.24 2.89 12.77
N PRO A 635 14.24 1.98 12.82
CA PRO A 635 14.29 0.75 12.03
C PRO A 635 14.48 0.99 10.52
N PHE A 636 13.85 2.04 9.99
CA PHE A 636 13.95 2.41 8.58
C PHE A 636 15.29 3.08 8.27
N ILE A 637 15.81 3.92 9.18
CA ILE A 637 17.16 4.51 9.05
C ILE A 637 18.22 3.41 9.05
N GLU A 638 18.12 2.41 9.93
CA GLU A 638 19.04 1.26 9.95
C GLU A 638 18.92 0.41 8.67
N ALA A 639 17.71 0.21 8.14
CA ALA A 639 17.51 -0.50 6.87
C ALA A 639 18.17 0.22 5.69
N SER A 640 17.98 1.54 5.57
CA SER A 640 18.60 2.34 4.51
C SER A 640 20.12 2.41 4.66
N TRP A 641 20.63 2.47 5.89
CA TRP A 641 22.06 2.37 6.15
C TRP A 641 22.62 1.00 5.75
N LEU A 642 21.96 -0.10 6.14
CA LEU A 642 22.34 -1.46 5.76
C LEU A 642 22.37 -1.62 4.23
N ALA A 643 21.36 -1.08 3.54
CA ALA A 643 21.33 -1.06 2.09
C ALA A 643 22.54 -0.28 1.52
N ALA A 644 22.84 0.92 2.04
CA ALA A 644 23.98 1.73 1.57
C ALA A 644 25.33 1.04 1.80
N VAL A 645 25.54 0.45 2.99
CA VAL A 645 26.73 -0.35 3.31
C VAL A 645 26.87 -1.51 2.33
N SER A 646 25.80 -2.27 2.10
CA SER A 646 25.84 -3.44 1.21
C SER A 646 26.26 -3.10 -0.23
N LEU A 647 26.02 -1.85 -0.69
CA LEU A 647 26.47 -1.39 -2.00
C LEU A 647 28.00 -1.32 -2.12
N MET A 648 28.73 -1.09 -1.02
CA MET A 648 30.20 -1.04 -1.05
C MET A 648 30.78 -2.39 -1.51
N GLY A 649 30.14 -3.50 -1.13
CA GLY A 649 30.51 -4.86 -1.54
C GLY A 649 30.29 -5.14 -3.03
N LEU A 650 29.53 -4.29 -3.72
CA LEU A 650 29.31 -4.38 -5.16
C LEU A 650 30.40 -3.66 -5.98
N THR A 651 31.52 -3.31 -5.34
CA THR A 651 32.71 -2.80 -6.01
C THR A 651 33.55 -3.97 -6.53
N PRO A 652 33.92 -4.01 -7.82
CA PRO A 652 34.68 -5.11 -8.40
C PRO A 652 35.97 -5.42 -7.63
N PRO A 653 36.29 -6.69 -7.34
CA PRO A 653 37.58 -7.09 -6.78
C PRO A 653 38.75 -6.85 -7.75
N ILE A 654 39.98 -6.72 -7.22
CA ILE A 654 41.19 -6.58 -8.04
C ILE A 654 41.33 -7.79 -8.97
N GLY A 655 41.51 -7.54 -10.27
CA GLY A 655 41.67 -8.57 -11.31
C GLY A 655 40.39 -8.97 -12.07
N GLN A 656 39.22 -8.52 -11.63
CA GLN A 656 37.98 -8.69 -12.40
C GLN A 656 37.68 -7.46 -13.27
N LYS A 657 37.21 -7.69 -14.51
CA LYS A 657 36.87 -6.59 -15.45
C LYS A 657 35.62 -5.84 -14.99
N ASP A 658 35.59 -4.54 -15.29
CA ASP A 658 34.52 -3.58 -14.94
C ASP A 658 33.11 -3.89 -15.48
N ASP A 659 32.99 -4.90 -16.34
CA ASP A 659 31.78 -5.25 -17.08
C ASP A 659 30.88 -6.28 -16.37
N ILE A 660 31.17 -6.65 -15.12
CA ILE A 660 30.39 -7.66 -14.41
C ILE A 660 29.18 -7.03 -13.72
N TRP A 661 28.00 -7.56 -14.02
CA TRP A 661 26.72 -7.15 -13.46
C TRP A 661 26.15 -8.20 -12.51
N VAL A 662 25.69 -7.76 -11.34
CA VAL A 662 25.16 -8.64 -10.29
C VAL A 662 23.63 -8.66 -10.35
N GLN A 663 22.99 -9.81 -10.14
CA GLN A 663 21.53 -9.90 -10.09
C GLN A 663 20.99 -9.11 -8.89
N VAL A 664 19.95 -8.29 -9.11
CA VAL A 664 19.35 -7.43 -8.07
C VAL A 664 18.89 -8.26 -6.87
N SER A 665 18.22 -9.40 -7.11
CA SER A 665 17.72 -10.27 -6.04
C SER A 665 18.85 -10.83 -5.17
N LYS A 666 19.95 -11.30 -5.79
CA LYS A 666 21.12 -11.82 -5.07
C LYS A 666 21.79 -10.74 -4.22
N ALA A 667 21.89 -9.51 -4.75
CA ALA A 667 22.43 -8.39 -3.98
C ALA A 667 21.57 -8.07 -2.76
N GLN A 668 20.24 -8.05 -2.90
CA GLN A 668 19.31 -7.82 -1.79
C GLN A 668 19.34 -8.96 -0.76
N ASP A 669 19.40 -10.21 -1.20
CA ASP A 669 19.49 -11.38 -0.30
C ASP A 669 20.83 -11.37 0.47
N SER A 670 21.93 -10.93 -0.16
CA SER A 670 23.23 -10.72 0.49
C SER A 670 23.19 -9.58 1.51
N ALA A 671 22.55 -8.45 1.19
CA ALA A 671 22.33 -7.35 2.13
C ALA A 671 21.52 -7.79 3.35
N GLN A 672 20.49 -8.61 3.15
CA GLN A 672 19.71 -9.20 4.24
C GLN A 672 20.55 -10.16 5.10
N LEU A 673 21.40 -11.00 4.49
CA LEU A 673 22.32 -11.87 5.22
C LEU A 673 23.34 -11.07 6.05
N LEU A 674 23.90 -10.01 5.48
CA LEU A 674 24.76 -9.06 6.18
C LEU A 674 24.00 -8.47 7.39
N GLY A 675 22.77 -7.99 7.18
CA GLY A 675 21.95 -7.43 8.25
C GLY A 675 21.68 -8.41 9.39
N LYS A 676 21.33 -9.66 9.08
CA LYS A 676 21.16 -10.71 10.10
C LYS A 676 22.45 -10.91 10.91
N THR A 677 23.60 -10.92 10.23
CA THR A 677 24.92 -11.03 10.89
C THR A 677 25.19 -9.83 11.80
N LEU A 678 25.00 -8.61 11.30
CA LEU A 678 25.24 -7.38 12.06
C LEU A 678 24.30 -7.24 13.26
N TYR A 679 23.05 -7.68 13.15
CA TYR A 679 22.12 -7.71 14.28
C TYR A 679 22.60 -8.65 15.39
N HIS A 680 22.98 -9.88 15.05
CA HIS A 680 23.49 -10.84 16.04
C HIS A 680 24.86 -10.45 16.63
N GLN A 681 25.64 -9.63 15.91
CA GLN A 681 26.89 -9.04 16.40
C GLN A 681 26.70 -7.74 17.20
N GLY A 682 25.47 -7.20 17.26
CA GLY A 682 25.14 -5.98 17.98
C GLY A 682 25.46 -4.67 17.25
N ASP A 683 25.79 -4.72 15.96
CA ASP A 683 26.04 -3.55 15.09
C ASP A 683 24.75 -2.93 14.54
N LEU A 684 23.68 -3.72 14.44
CA LEU A 684 22.31 -3.25 14.19
C LEU A 684 21.50 -3.38 15.47
N SER A 685 20.71 -2.35 15.79
CA SER A 685 19.85 -2.33 16.96
C SER A 685 18.49 -2.97 16.70
N TYR A 686 18.01 -2.89 15.45
CA TYR A 686 16.67 -3.32 15.05
C TYR A 686 16.74 -4.47 14.06
N PHE A 687 16.16 -5.62 14.43
CA PHE A 687 16.06 -6.74 13.50
C PHE A 687 15.16 -6.40 12.31
N GLU A 688 14.20 -5.50 12.50
CA GLU A 688 13.32 -5.00 11.44
C GLU A 688 14.08 -4.35 10.28
N ALA A 689 15.33 -3.91 10.48
CA ALA A 689 16.17 -3.34 9.43
C ALA A 689 16.47 -4.33 8.29
N VAL A 690 16.36 -5.64 8.54
CA VAL A 690 16.60 -6.70 7.53
C VAL A 690 15.37 -6.96 6.64
N ASN A 691 14.30 -6.19 6.82
CA ASN A 691 13.06 -6.31 6.06
C ASN A 691 13.32 -6.18 4.55
N LYS A 692 12.97 -7.22 3.78
CA LYS A 692 13.21 -7.29 2.34
C LYS A 692 12.53 -6.17 1.54
N GLU A 693 11.32 -5.76 1.93
CA GLU A 693 10.60 -4.70 1.20
C GLU A 693 11.20 -3.33 1.48
N THR A 694 11.57 -3.02 2.72
CA THR A 694 12.27 -1.78 3.08
C THR A 694 13.67 -1.70 2.44
N LEU A 695 14.40 -2.81 2.38
CA LEU A 695 15.67 -2.89 1.64
C LEU A 695 15.45 -2.64 0.14
N LYS A 696 14.44 -3.26 -0.47
CA LYS A 696 14.10 -3.06 -1.88
C LYS A 696 13.72 -1.60 -2.18
N ASN A 697 12.95 -0.95 -1.31
CA ASN A 697 12.61 0.46 -1.44
C ASN A 697 13.87 1.35 -1.34
N SER A 698 14.80 1.03 -0.44
CA SER A 698 16.08 1.73 -0.33
C SER A 698 16.93 1.57 -1.60
N TYR A 699 17.02 0.36 -2.18
CA TYR A 699 17.71 0.13 -3.45
C TYR A 699 17.06 0.90 -4.61
N GLN A 700 15.73 0.91 -4.69
CA GLN A 700 15.02 1.70 -5.70
C GLN A 700 15.32 3.20 -5.55
N ARG A 701 15.37 3.70 -4.31
CA ARG A 701 15.77 5.08 -4.04
C ARG A 701 17.20 5.37 -4.50
N PHE A 702 18.14 4.47 -4.24
CA PHE A 702 19.52 4.59 -4.68
C PHE A 702 19.67 4.53 -6.20
N GLU A 703 18.78 3.83 -6.90
CA GLU A 703 18.68 3.85 -8.37
C GLU A 703 18.18 5.23 -8.85
N GLU A 704 17.14 5.77 -8.22
CA GLU A 704 16.59 7.09 -8.53
C GLU A 704 17.59 8.22 -8.27
N GLU A 705 18.43 8.10 -7.24
CA GLU A 705 19.56 9.00 -6.93
C GLU A 705 20.82 8.70 -7.74
N GLY A 706 20.86 7.56 -8.44
CA GLY A 706 21.89 7.17 -9.40
C GLY A 706 23.20 6.75 -8.76
N ILE A 707 23.12 6.35 -7.50
CA ILE A 707 24.16 5.65 -6.78
C ILE A 707 24.35 4.27 -7.43
N ILE A 708 23.25 3.64 -7.84
CA ILE A 708 23.26 2.38 -8.59
C ILE A 708 22.63 2.54 -9.98
N GLN A 709 23.06 1.70 -10.90
CA GLN A 709 22.51 1.55 -12.24
C GLN A 709 21.88 0.17 -12.35
N VAL A 710 20.63 0.11 -12.79
CA VAL A 710 19.89 -1.15 -12.97
C VAL A 710 19.52 -1.33 -14.44
N VAL A 711 19.72 -2.54 -14.96
CA VAL A 711 19.34 -2.93 -16.31
C VAL A 711 18.27 -4.02 -16.24
N LYS A 712 17.17 -3.77 -16.95
CA LYS A 712 16.07 -4.72 -17.16
C LYS A 712 16.14 -5.20 -18.61
N SER A 713 16.25 -6.50 -18.80
CA SER A 713 16.25 -7.09 -20.15
C SER A 713 14.83 -7.10 -20.73
N LYS A 714 14.70 -7.11 -22.06
CA LYS A 714 13.40 -7.31 -22.72
C LYS A 714 12.89 -8.75 -22.54
N ASP A 715 13.81 -9.73 -22.46
CA ASP A 715 13.42 -11.10 -22.13
C ASP A 715 13.12 -11.21 -20.63
N THR A 716 11.85 -11.41 -20.32
CA THR A 716 11.35 -11.62 -18.94
C THR A 716 12.02 -12.78 -18.19
N ARG A 717 12.69 -13.70 -18.89
CA ARG A 717 13.45 -14.80 -18.30
C ARG A 717 14.78 -14.36 -17.69
N ILE A 718 15.34 -13.24 -18.15
CA ILE A 718 16.59 -12.70 -17.61
C ILE A 718 16.25 -11.77 -16.43
N PRO A 719 16.66 -12.10 -15.21
CA PRO A 719 16.39 -11.26 -14.05
C PRO A 719 17.13 -9.92 -14.16
N PRO A 720 16.61 -8.86 -13.53
CA PRO A 720 17.25 -7.55 -13.55
C PRO A 720 18.62 -7.60 -12.87
N ARG A 721 19.55 -6.80 -13.40
CA ARG A 721 20.94 -6.75 -12.96
C ARG A 721 21.33 -5.33 -12.57
N LEU A 722 22.26 -5.19 -11.64
CA LEU A 722 22.72 -3.90 -11.10
C LEU A 722 24.24 -3.79 -11.05
N ARG A 723 24.71 -2.55 -10.97
CA ARG A 723 26.08 -2.18 -10.59
C ARG A 723 26.08 -0.83 -9.87
N VAL A 724 27.12 -0.56 -9.08
CA VAL A 724 27.36 0.78 -8.53
C VAL A 724 27.87 1.70 -9.64
N ALA A 725 27.31 2.90 -9.71
CA ALA A 725 27.73 3.91 -10.67
C ALA A 725 29.22 4.26 -10.45
N PRO A 726 30.04 4.41 -11.51
CA PRO A 726 31.48 4.62 -11.39
C PRO A 726 31.87 5.75 -10.44
N GLU A 727 31.13 6.85 -10.44
CA GLU A 727 31.35 8.03 -9.59
C GLU A 727 31.07 7.80 -8.09
N TRP A 728 30.40 6.71 -7.74
CA TRP A 728 30.05 6.32 -6.37
C TRP A 728 30.87 5.12 -5.85
N ARG A 729 31.80 4.60 -6.65
CA ARG A 729 32.61 3.44 -6.25
C ARG A 729 33.62 3.82 -5.17
N PRO A 730 33.65 3.13 -4.02
CA PRO A 730 34.72 3.31 -3.03
C PRO A 730 36.06 2.82 -3.60
N GLY A 731 37.15 3.40 -3.11
CA GLY A 731 38.51 2.96 -3.46
C GLY A 731 38.84 1.59 -2.88
N ARG A 732 39.83 0.91 -3.48
CA ARG A 732 40.46 -0.28 -2.91
C ARG A 732 41.92 0.01 -2.62
N ASP A 733 42.44 -0.60 -1.56
CA ASP A 733 43.86 -0.57 -1.26
C ASP A 733 44.62 -1.39 -2.31
N GLU A 734 45.61 -0.78 -2.97
CA GLU A 734 46.42 -1.40 -4.02
C GLU A 734 47.24 -2.61 -3.51
N LYS A 735 47.60 -2.63 -2.23
CA LYS A 735 48.44 -3.70 -1.66
C LYS A 735 47.63 -4.86 -1.10
N THR A 736 46.53 -4.57 -0.40
CA THR A 736 45.73 -5.61 0.29
C THR A 736 44.46 -6.00 -0.48
N GLY A 737 44.06 -5.21 -1.47
CA GLY A 737 42.81 -5.39 -2.22
C GLY A 737 41.53 -5.18 -1.42
N ARG A 738 41.64 -4.70 -0.18
CA ARG A 738 40.49 -4.42 0.69
C ARG A 738 39.79 -3.14 0.28
N LEU A 739 38.50 -3.07 0.56
CA LEU A 739 37.70 -1.86 0.40
C LEU A 739 38.17 -0.78 1.39
N LEU A 740 38.31 0.44 0.90
CA LEU A 740 38.58 1.62 1.71
C LEU A 740 37.27 2.27 2.14
N ALA A 741 37.17 2.65 3.41
CA ALA A 741 36.05 3.41 3.96
C ALA A 741 36.20 4.90 3.58
N SER A 742 36.19 5.21 2.29
CA SER A 742 36.35 6.56 1.76
C SER A 742 35.59 6.76 0.45
N GLY A 743 35.34 8.03 0.12
CA GLY A 743 34.65 8.46 -1.10
C GLY A 743 33.15 8.73 -0.89
N ARG A 744 32.48 9.13 -1.97
CA ARG A 744 31.10 9.67 -1.91
C ARG A 744 30.08 8.71 -1.30
N LEU A 745 30.20 7.40 -1.57
CA LEU A 745 29.30 6.39 -1.00
C LEU A 745 29.52 6.21 0.50
N TRP A 746 30.77 6.34 0.97
CA TRP A 746 31.08 6.35 2.39
C TRP A 746 30.48 7.58 3.07
N ASP A 747 30.68 8.78 2.51
CA ASP A 747 30.13 10.03 3.07
C ASP A 747 28.60 9.99 3.14
N PHE A 748 27.95 9.44 2.11
CA PHE A 748 26.50 9.23 2.11
C PHE A 748 26.06 8.24 3.20
N THR A 749 26.79 7.13 3.36
CA THR A 749 26.52 6.13 4.39
C THR A 749 26.70 6.71 5.79
N GLU A 750 27.72 7.51 6.02
CA GLU A 750 27.97 8.24 7.26
C GLU A 750 26.89 9.29 7.54
N LYS A 751 26.39 9.98 6.50
CA LYS A 751 25.27 10.91 6.65
C LYS A 751 24.00 10.19 7.15
N ILE A 752 23.72 8.97 6.67
CA ILE A 752 22.63 8.15 7.23
C ILE A 752 22.97 7.70 8.66
N ALA A 753 24.20 7.25 8.90
CA ALA A 753 24.67 6.78 10.21
C ALA A 753 24.58 7.88 11.30
N SER A 754 24.70 9.15 10.92
CA SER A 754 24.52 10.28 11.83
C SER A 754 23.16 10.29 12.53
N SER A 755 22.11 9.77 11.89
CA SER A 755 20.74 9.72 12.43
C SER A 755 20.39 8.35 13.05
N ARG A 756 21.30 7.36 12.98
CA ARG A 756 21.10 6.06 13.62
C ARG A 756 21.27 6.16 15.13
N ARG A 757 20.50 5.35 15.86
CA ARG A 757 20.67 5.10 17.28
C ARG A 757 22.09 4.61 17.57
N GLU A 758 22.73 5.16 18.60
CA GLU A 758 24.01 4.65 19.07
C GLU A 758 23.87 3.21 19.57
N GLY A 759 24.70 2.31 19.05
CA GLY A 759 24.82 0.95 19.57
C GLY A 759 25.41 0.93 20.99
N LYS A 760 25.30 -0.20 21.69
CA LYS A 760 25.84 -0.35 23.06
C LYS A 760 27.34 -0.05 23.16
N ASN A 761 28.09 -0.17 22.07
CA ASN A 761 29.53 0.10 22.01
C ASN A 761 29.81 1.52 21.53
N ARG A 762 29.60 2.51 22.42
CA ARG A 762 29.89 3.93 22.19
C ARG A 762 31.36 4.28 21.85
N ARG A 763 32.29 3.34 22.01
CA ARG A 763 33.75 3.61 22.00
C ARG A 763 34.50 3.12 20.75
N ASP A 764 33.86 2.35 19.85
CA ASP A 764 34.56 1.57 18.81
C ASP A 764 34.22 1.98 17.37
N GLY A 765 33.76 3.21 17.12
CA GLY A 765 33.22 3.63 15.81
C GLY A 765 34.12 3.29 14.61
N ALA A 766 35.43 3.55 14.70
CA ALA A 766 36.37 3.24 13.62
C ALA A 766 36.59 1.73 13.42
N THR A 767 36.70 0.97 14.51
CA THR A 767 36.89 -0.50 14.49
C THR A 767 35.66 -1.22 13.96
N VAL A 768 34.47 -0.76 14.36
CA VAL A 768 33.18 -1.26 13.87
C VAL A 768 33.04 -0.99 12.38
N SER A 769 33.36 0.22 11.91
CA SER A 769 33.34 0.57 10.49
C SER A 769 34.28 -0.32 9.67
N ILE A 770 35.51 -0.58 10.13
CA ILE A 770 36.45 -1.48 9.45
C ILE A 770 35.91 -2.92 9.37
N ARG A 771 35.35 -3.44 10.47
CA ARG A 771 34.77 -4.80 10.51
C ARG A 771 33.59 -4.94 9.57
N VAL A 772 32.66 -3.98 9.60
CA VAL A 772 31.46 -3.98 8.74
C VAL A 772 31.86 -3.94 7.26
N VAL A 773 32.82 -3.08 6.90
CA VAL A 773 33.35 -3.00 5.53
C VAL A 773 34.05 -4.30 5.13
N ALA A 774 34.81 -4.94 6.02
CA ALA A 774 35.45 -6.23 5.74
C ALA A 774 34.45 -7.37 5.49
N LEU A 775 33.39 -7.48 6.30
CA LEU A 775 32.31 -8.44 6.08
C LEU A 775 31.59 -8.18 4.75
N THR A 776 31.34 -6.91 4.46
CA THR A 776 30.73 -6.47 3.22
C THR A 776 31.59 -6.83 2.00
N ASP A 777 32.91 -6.63 2.07
CA ASP A 777 33.83 -7.03 0.99
C ASP A 777 33.83 -8.55 0.78
N ALA A 778 33.82 -9.33 1.86
CA ALA A 778 33.80 -10.79 1.79
C ALA A 778 32.51 -11.33 1.12
N LEU A 779 31.35 -10.78 1.46
CA LEU A 779 30.08 -11.11 0.81
C LEU A 779 30.05 -10.61 -0.64
N GLY A 780 30.59 -9.43 -0.90
CA GLY A 780 30.76 -8.87 -2.24
C GLY A 780 31.53 -9.78 -3.18
N ARG A 781 32.71 -10.26 -2.75
CA ARG A 781 33.53 -11.20 -3.54
C ARG A 781 32.76 -12.45 -3.94
N LYS A 782 31.99 -13.04 -3.01
CA LYS A 782 31.11 -14.20 -3.31
C LYS A 782 30.04 -13.87 -4.36
N LEU A 783 29.43 -12.69 -4.30
CA LEU A 783 28.45 -12.26 -5.29
C LEU A 783 29.05 -12.14 -6.70
N PHE A 784 30.28 -11.62 -6.80
CA PHE A 784 31.00 -11.53 -8.06
C PHE A 784 31.37 -12.91 -8.61
N GLU A 785 31.88 -13.81 -7.77
CA GLU A 785 32.15 -15.20 -8.13
C GLU A 785 30.89 -15.91 -8.65
N ASP A 786 29.76 -15.75 -7.96
CA ASP A 786 28.47 -16.30 -8.35
C ASP A 786 27.91 -15.71 -9.64
N ALA A 787 28.18 -14.43 -9.92
CA ALA A 787 27.79 -13.78 -11.15
C ALA A 787 28.58 -14.34 -12.36
N VAL A 788 29.89 -14.58 -12.17
CA VAL A 788 30.74 -15.19 -13.20
C VAL A 788 30.37 -16.66 -13.42
N ARG A 789 30.27 -17.47 -12.36
CA ARG A 789 29.88 -18.89 -12.44
C ARG A 789 28.48 -19.09 -13.03
N GLY A 790 27.53 -18.21 -12.67
CA GLY A 790 26.16 -18.25 -13.19
C GLY A 790 26.06 -18.01 -14.70
N ALA A 791 27.07 -17.39 -15.30
CA ALA A 791 27.16 -17.20 -16.75
C ALA A 791 27.71 -18.44 -17.48
N GLU A 792 28.41 -19.35 -16.78
CA GLU A 792 29.08 -20.54 -17.36
C GLU A 792 28.23 -21.83 -17.27
N GLY A 793 27.20 -21.87 -16.41
CA GLY A 793 26.37 -23.05 -16.19
C GLY A 793 25.30 -23.32 -17.27
N LYS A 794 25.57 -24.23 -18.21
CA LYS A 794 24.57 -24.84 -19.12
C LYS A 794 23.73 -25.94 -18.44
N GLY A 795 22.99 -25.61 -17.38
CA GLY A 795 22.12 -26.55 -16.65
C GLY A 795 20.64 -26.46 -17.07
N LYS A 796 20.02 -27.60 -17.39
CA LYS A 796 18.64 -27.77 -17.91
C LYS A 796 17.58 -26.80 -17.31
N GLY A 797 17.05 -25.92 -18.15
CA GLY A 797 15.72 -25.30 -17.98
C GLY A 797 15.62 -23.92 -17.32
N LYS A 798 16.69 -23.40 -16.69
CA LYS A 798 16.74 -22.00 -16.21
C LYS A 798 17.88 -21.26 -16.90
N VAL A 799 17.57 -20.28 -17.76
CA VAL A 799 18.57 -19.41 -18.38
C VAL A 799 19.24 -18.60 -17.28
N GLY A 800 20.52 -18.83 -17.01
CA GLY A 800 21.32 -18.00 -16.10
C GLY A 800 21.43 -16.57 -16.64
N ALA A 801 21.39 -15.56 -15.77
CA ALA A 801 21.56 -14.17 -16.21
C ALA A 801 23.01 -13.95 -16.65
N PRO A 802 23.27 -13.42 -17.86
CA PRO A 802 24.63 -13.19 -18.33
C PRO A 802 25.33 -12.15 -17.45
N ALA A 803 26.63 -12.36 -17.20
CA ALA A 803 27.44 -11.44 -16.40
C ALA A 803 27.68 -10.10 -17.10
N ARG A 804 27.64 -10.06 -18.44
CA ARG A 804 27.86 -8.86 -19.26
C ARG A 804 26.59 -8.42 -19.98
N LEU A 805 26.49 -7.14 -20.31
CA LEU A 805 25.38 -6.60 -21.08
C LEU A 805 25.53 -6.92 -22.57
N SER A 806 24.40 -6.99 -23.27
CA SER A 806 24.38 -6.91 -24.73
C SER A 806 24.49 -5.46 -25.22
N SER A 807 24.85 -5.25 -26.48
CA SER A 807 24.94 -3.92 -27.09
C SER A 807 23.60 -3.16 -27.10
N GLU A 808 22.47 -3.88 -27.12
CA GLU A 808 21.14 -3.27 -26.97
C GLU A 808 20.87 -2.80 -25.53
N GLU A 809 21.29 -3.59 -24.55
CA GLU A 809 21.14 -3.28 -23.13
C GLU A 809 22.01 -2.07 -22.73
N GLU A 810 23.21 -1.94 -23.30
CA GLU A 810 24.08 -0.76 -23.10
C GLU A 810 23.45 0.53 -23.64
N LYS A 811 22.83 0.47 -24.82
CA LYS A 811 22.10 1.60 -25.41
C LYS A 811 20.88 1.97 -24.56
N SER A 812 20.15 0.97 -24.06
CA SER A 812 19.00 1.16 -23.15
C SER A 812 19.44 1.83 -21.84
N LEU A 813 20.51 1.34 -21.24
CA LEU A 813 21.09 1.91 -20.02
C LEU A 813 21.51 3.37 -20.25
N SER A 814 22.21 3.65 -21.34
CA SER A 814 22.67 5.01 -21.67
C SER A 814 21.51 6.01 -21.79
N ARG A 815 20.40 5.59 -22.43
CA ARG A 815 19.17 6.40 -22.50
C ARG A 815 18.56 6.60 -21.11
N SER A 816 18.42 5.54 -20.33
CA SER A 816 17.85 5.58 -18.97
C SER A 816 18.65 6.52 -18.06
N VAL A 817 19.99 6.42 -18.07
CA VAL A 817 20.88 7.29 -17.27
C VAL A 817 20.77 8.75 -17.71
N MET A 818 20.69 9.03 -19.01
CA MET A 818 20.47 10.40 -19.51
C MET A 818 19.12 10.97 -19.08
N GLU A 819 18.06 10.16 -19.15
CA GLU A 819 16.72 10.56 -18.75
C GLU A 819 16.63 10.80 -17.23
N GLN A 820 17.24 9.93 -16.42
CA GLN A 820 17.36 10.13 -14.97
C GLN A 820 18.13 11.40 -14.63
N ARG A 821 19.27 11.67 -15.28
CA ARG A 821 20.02 12.92 -15.09
C ARG A 821 19.19 14.15 -15.45
N ARG A 822 18.41 14.09 -16.54
CA ARG A 822 17.49 15.16 -16.93
C ARG A 822 16.38 15.34 -15.89
N ARG A 823 15.80 14.25 -15.39
CA ARG A 823 14.75 14.26 -14.37
C ARG A 823 15.24 14.83 -13.05
N ARG A 824 16.45 14.48 -12.59
CA ARG A 824 17.05 15.08 -11.39
C ARG A 824 17.26 16.58 -11.50
N ARG A 825 17.69 17.07 -12.67
CA ARG A 825 17.83 18.52 -12.92
C ARG A 825 16.47 19.25 -12.86
N LEU A 826 15.38 18.57 -13.21
CA LEU A 826 14.02 19.11 -13.16
C LEU A 826 13.42 19.00 -11.75
N GLU A 827 13.61 17.88 -11.05
CA GLU A 827 13.12 17.66 -9.68
C GLU A 827 13.87 18.52 -8.65
N GLY A 828 15.18 18.75 -8.83
CA GLY A 828 15.95 19.71 -8.02
C GLY A 828 15.47 21.16 -8.14
N ARG A 829 14.66 21.49 -9.16
CA ARG A 829 13.98 22.79 -9.31
C ARG A 829 12.54 22.79 -8.78
N ALA A 830 11.94 21.63 -8.56
CA ALA A 830 10.55 21.49 -8.10
C ALA A 830 10.44 21.26 -6.58
N HIS A 831 11.57 21.15 -5.89
CA HIS A 831 11.68 21.02 -4.43
C HIS A 831 12.24 22.28 -3.75
N LEU A 832 12.39 23.38 -4.52
CA LEU A 832 12.49 24.74 -4.00
C LEU A 832 11.10 25.36 -3.98
#